data_AF-A0A0L6JLB8-F1
#
_entry.id   AF-A0A0L6JLB8-F1
#
_cell.length_a   1.000
_cell.length_b   1.000
_cell.length_c   1.000
_cell.angle_alpha   90.00
_cell.angle_beta   90.00
_cell.angle_gamma   90.00
#
_symmetry.space_group_name_H-M   'P 1'
#
loop_
_entity.id
_entity.type
_entity.pdbx_description
1 polymer ?
#
loop_
_entity_poly.entity_id
_entity_poly.type
_entity_poly.pdbx_seq_one_letter_code
_entity_poly.pdbx_strand_id
1 'polypeptide(L)'
;MVEKSRSEYVMKNAAVSLIMQLVRNILGFISRTVFVKVLGAEYLGVNGLFTEILTVLSFAELGIGNAMVFSLYKPLAERNQEKIKSLMHLYARSYQVIGIVVAILGVLAIPFLKYIVGDVAYVKENITLLYSLFLLNSVLSYFFVYKKSLIIADQKNYIIEVYQQVFFAAQVLLQSVFLIITKQFIIYLIIVVACTFLNNFYVALKADKLYPYLKDKNTKPLQKSEVADIVKNIKALVVYKVGGIVLESTNSIFISTLINVVTVGLYSNYKMLVNIFKTVGSQVMNSVVASVGNLNASGTDEKKEAVFNEMFFLNIWFYGFTAVGLCAFLSELVSVWLGSKYIIGFDAVLAACVYYYMSNMHFPCYTYRTTAGLFIYGKYVPIFAAILNIVFILILGMNFGLAGILWASTISRFLTYEIIDPVLIYRRVFHKNVLHYFIMYITYSALIIVDGLISYRIAAYITVDGFVGFLLRAVVLTVVFNIVFVAATFKSNVFRSLYMRIDKMVLKKLRRNKKAKVRRRLSMVKKIKRKVNRILRNANEKRAARRVIKLEYCVSGGNKSKGETNNEVILLLLAHSLEKGMGLPTPRVGFGKEKAENLILQLEKYIAENGDTSRFAFVESMAILDAYLKYSVEQHCDVELLIRKFDKIRTVTTFDNVKAGTTVVLSMSQIYKNLNMESITYFLKSRHSIRSYEKKPIDDDVMYKVIQMANLAPSACNRQPIKVYWTSDLEVVAKINQLIPGNEGFEDQVPNWALVTADRLMFGVTEPMQWYVNGGIYLSYLVESFHANAIGSCIFQIPAVHPNTQKLYEIAQVSKNEVIVAAVGFGYPTESNKWLAAERRSVEETLIKF
;
A
#
# COMPACT_ATOMS: atom_id res chain seq x y z
N MET A 1 19.52 -2.34 7.98
CA MET A 1 18.86 -2.48 6.66
C MET A 1 17.85 -1.35 6.55
N VAL A 2 17.93 -0.53 5.51
CA VAL A 2 16.94 0.54 5.25
C VAL A 2 15.57 -0.13 5.03
N GLU A 3 14.59 0.17 5.86
CA GLU A 3 13.26 -0.43 5.81
C GLU A 3 12.50 0.12 4.59
N LYS A 4 12.28 -0.72 3.58
CA LYS A 4 11.55 -0.35 2.35
C LYS A 4 10.09 -0.04 2.67
N SER A 5 9.51 0.94 1.99
CA SER A 5 8.10 1.32 2.18
C SER A 5 7.16 0.19 1.74
N ARG A 6 5.97 0.09 2.37
CA ARG A 6 4.96 -0.91 2.02
C ARG A 6 4.54 -0.85 0.53
N SER A 7 4.54 0.33 -0.08
CA SER A 7 4.22 0.49 -1.51
C SER A 7 5.29 -0.13 -2.42
N GLU A 8 6.56 -0.10 -2.04
CA GLU A 8 7.62 -0.82 -2.77
C GLU A 8 7.44 -2.34 -2.69
N TYR A 9 7.04 -2.87 -1.53
CA TYR A 9 6.76 -4.30 -1.39
C TYR A 9 5.54 -4.73 -2.22
N VAL A 10 4.49 -3.91 -2.30
CA VAL A 10 3.31 -4.20 -3.12
C VAL A 10 3.66 -4.23 -4.62
N MET A 11 4.40 -3.24 -5.13
CA MET A 11 4.84 -3.26 -6.54
C MET A 11 5.79 -4.42 -6.83
N LYS A 12 6.71 -4.72 -5.90
CA LYS A 12 7.63 -5.86 -6.03
C LYS A 12 6.86 -7.18 -6.04
N ASN A 13 5.88 -7.36 -5.15
CA ASN A 13 5.00 -8.53 -5.16
C ASN A 13 4.33 -8.67 -6.53
N ALA A 14 3.62 -7.65 -7.02
CA ALA A 14 2.91 -7.74 -8.30
C ALA A 14 3.81 -8.12 -9.49
N ALA A 15 5.01 -7.51 -9.59
CA ALA A 15 5.95 -7.82 -10.67
C ALA A 15 6.56 -9.22 -10.53
N VAL A 16 6.97 -9.62 -9.33
CA VAL A 16 7.53 -10.96 -9.07
C VAL A 16 6.47 -12.03 -9.30
N SER A 17 5.23 -11.85 -8.82
CA SER A 17 4.13 -12.80 -9.02
C SER A 17 3.86 -13.06 -10.50
N LEU A 18 3.84 -12.02 -11.33
CA LEU A 18 3.62 -12.17 -12.77
C LEU A 18 4.76 -12.97 -13.43
N ILE A 19 6.02 -12.63 -13.12
CA ILE A 19 7.19 -13.32 -13.67
C ILE A 19 7.21 -14.77 -13.21
N MET A 20 7.03 -15.03 -11.90
CA MET A 20 7.03 -16.38 -11.34
C MET A 20 5.90 -17.23 -11.93
N GLN A 21 4.72 -16.64 -12.18
CA GLN A 21 3.63 -17.34 -12.85
C GLN A 21 3.98 -17.74 -14.29
N LEU A 22 4.63 -16.86 -15.05
CA LEU A 22 5.08 -17.19 -16.41
C LEU A 22 6.10 -18.34 -16.41
N VAL A 23 7.09 -18.28 -15.52
CA VAL A 23 8.08 -19.36 -15.36
C VAL A 23 7.39 -20.66 -14.94
N ARG A 24 6.43 -20.61 -14.02
CA ARG A 24 5.64 -21.77 -13.58
C ARG A 24 4.85 -22.41 -14.72
N ASN A 25 4.22 -21.60 -15.57
CA ASN A 25 3.45 -22.11 -16.72
C ASN A 25 4.37 -22.82 -17.73
N ILE A 26 5.55 -22.26 -18.01
CA ILE A 26 6.54 -22.88 -18.91
C ILE A 26 7.04 -24.21 -18.34
N LEU A 27 7.46 -24.23 -17.07
CA LEU A 27 7.91 -25.45 -16.40
C LEU A 27 6.79 -26.50 -16.31
N GLY A 28 5.55 -26.07 -16.06
CA GLY A 28 4.37 -26.95 -16.07
C GLY A 28 4.13 -27.58 -17.44
N PHE A 29 4.29 -26.81 -18.52
CA PHE A 29 4.20 -27.31 -19.89
C PHE A 29 5.31 -28.33 -20.21
N ILE A 30 6.56 -28.05 -19.79
CA ILE A 30 7.69 -28.99 -19.94
C ILE A 30 7.41 -30.28 -19.17
N SER A 31 7.03 -30.18 -17.89
CA SER A 31 6.68 -31.31 -17.04
C SER A 31 5.58 -32.17 -17.65
N ARG A 32 4.50 -31.53 -18.15
CA ARG A 32 3.42 -32.23 -18.85
C ARG A 32 3.91 -32.93 -20.12
N THR A 33 4.79 -32.30 -20.90
CA THR A 33 5.34 -32.88 -22.12
C THR A 33 6.11 -34.18 -21.82
N VAL A 34 7.01 -34.14 -20.83
CA VAL A 34 7.81 -35.31 -20.45
C VAL A 34 6.91 -36.40 -19.88
N PHE A 35 5.98 -36.04 -19.00
CA PHE A 35 5.03 -36.97 -18.41
C PHE A 35 4.25 -37.74 -19.48
N VAL A 36 3.65 -37.03 -20.43
CA VAL A 36 2.78 -37.62 -21.45
C VAL A 36 3.57 -38.47 -22.44
N LYS A 37 4.76 -38.02 -22.87
CA LYS A 37 5.59 -38.77 -23.80
C LYS A 37 6.16 -40.07 -23.21
N VAL A 38 6.35 -40.13 -21.89
CA VAL A 38 6.91 -41.31 -21.22
C VAL A 38 5.84 -42.26 -20.68
N LEU A 39 4.81 -41.74 -20.01
CA LEU A 39 3.79 -42.55 -19.32
C LEU A 39 2.46 -42.69 -20.08
N GLY A 40 2.13 -41.81 -21.02
CA GLY A 40 0.90 -41.89 -21.79
C GLY A 40 -0.32 -41.19 -21.18
N ALA A 41 -1.49 -41.43 -21.77
CA ALA A 41 -2.75 -40.75 -21.42
C ALA A 41 -3.45 -41.40 -20.21
N GLU A 42 -3.15 -42.67 -19.98
CA GLU A 42 -3.63 -43.55 -18.92
C GLU A 42 -3.23 -43.02 -17.54
N TYR A 43 -1.92 -42.94 -17.29
CA TYR A 43 -1.35 -42.38 -16.07
C TYR A 43 -1.70 -40.90 -15.90
N LEU A 44 -1.86 -40.18 -17.00
CA LEU A 44 -2.28 -38.78 -16.99
C LEU A 44 -3.71 -38.64 -16.46
N GLY A 45 -4.60 -39.53 -16.88
CA GLY A 45 -5.96 -39.64 -16.39
C GLY A 45 -6.01 -39.91 -14.89
N VAL A 46 -5.25 -40.91 -14.41
CA VAL A 46 -5.17 -41.24 -12.98
C VAL A 46 -4.64 -40.04 -12.18
N ASN A 47 -3.56 -39.41 -12.65
CA ASN A 47 -2.99 -38.22 -12.02
C ASN A 47 -4.02 -37.07 -11.95
N GLY A 48 -4.77 -36.83 -13.02
CA GLY A 48 -5.83 -35.81 -13.07
C GLY A 48 -6.99 -36.13 -12.11
N LEU A 49 -7.49 -37.35 -12.14
CA LEU A 49 -8.59 -37.82 -11.30
C LEU A 49 -8.27 -37.72 -9.81
N PHE A 50 -7.13 -38.24 -9.37
CA PHE A 50 -6.75 -38.20 -7.95
C PHE A 50 -6.52 -36.78 -7.43
N THR A 51 -5.92 -35.92 -8.26
CA THR A 51 -5.77 -34.50 -7.91
C THR A 51 -7.14 -33.84 -7.67
N GLU A 52 -8.13 -34.14 -8.50
CA GLU A 52 -9.46 -33.53 -8.43
C GLU A 52 -10.30 -34.13 -7.29
N ILE A 53 -10.23 -35.44 -7.03
CA ILE A 53 -10.85 -36.06 -5.85
C ILE A 53 -10.34 -35.38 -4.57
N LEU A 54 -9.02 -35.21 -4.44
CA LEU A 54 -8.44 -34.54 -3.27
C LEU A 54 -8.76 -33.05 -3.23
N THR A 55 -8.92 -32.39 -4.38
CA THR A 55 -9.37 -30.99 -4.44
C THR A 55 -10.79 -30.85 -3.93
N VAL A 56 -11.70 -31.79 -4.26
CA VAL A 56 -13.03 -31.85 -3.65
C VAL A 56 -12.87 -31.98 -2.13
N LEU A 57 -12.13 -32.98 -1.64
CA LEU A 57 -11.94 -33.18 -0.18
C LEU A 57 -11.23 -32.01 0.54
N SER A 58 -10.45 -31.21 -0.19
CA SER A 58 -9.79 -30.01 0.31
C SER A 58 -10.76 -28.88 0.67
N PHE A 59 -12.07 -29.02 0.41
CA PHE A 59 -13.08 -28.08 0.91
C PHE A 59 -12.93 -27.84 2.42
N ALA A 60 -12.38 -28.82 3.16
CA ALA A 60 -12.03 -28.73 4.58
C ALA A 60 -11.10 -27.55 4.92
N GLU A 61 -10.37 -26.96 3.97
CA GLU A 61 -9.58 -25.74 4.20
C GLU A 61 -10.43 -24.46 4.28
N LEU A 62 -11.70 -24.51 3.86
CA LEU A 62 -12.82 -23.63 4.25
C LEU A 62 -12.60 -22.10 4.10
N GLY A 63 -11.58 -21.67 3.35
CA GLY A 63 -11.18 -20.26 3.25
C GLY A 63 -10.56 -19.68 4.53
N ILE A 64 -10.19 -20.55 5.47
CA ILE A 64 -9.55 -20.21 6.74
C ILE A 64 -8.27 -19.43 6.48
N GLY A 65 -7.49 -19.81 5.46
CA GLY A 65 -6.31 -19.07 4.95
C GLY A 65 -6.48 -17.55 4.92
N ASN A 66 -7.52 -17.07 4.21
CA ASN A 66 -7.76 -15.64 4.03
C ASN A 66 -8.22 -14.95 5.32
N ALA A 67 -9.06 -15.62 6.12
CA ALA A 67 -9.55 -15.09 7.39
C ALA A 67 -8.42 -14.93 8.42
N MET A 68 -7.42 -15.81 8.40
CA MET A 68 -6.24 -15.72 9.25
C MET A 68 -5.33 -14.58 8.83
N VAL A 69 -5.03 -14.45 7.53
CA VAL A 69 -4.23 -13.34 7.00
C VAL A 69 -4.88 -12.00 7.38
N PHE A 70 -6.20 -11.90 7.24
CA PHE A 70 -6.95 -10.72 7.64
C PHE A 70 -6.84 -10.42 9.14
N SER A 71 -7.07 -11.43 9.98
CA SER A 71 -6.98 -11.32 11.44
C SER A 71 -5.57 -10.97 11.94
N LEU A 72 -4.52 -11.28 11.16
CA LEU A 72 -3.13 -10.94 11.48
C LEU A 72 -2.76 -9.49 11.13
N TYR A 73 -3.50 -8.80 10.25
CA TYR A 73 -3.16 -7.43 9.84
C TYR A 73 -3.11 -6.44 11.00
N LYS A 74 -4.12 -6.43 11.87
CA LYS A 74 -4.19 -5.51 13.02
C LYS A 74 -3.08 -5.79 14.05
N PRO A 75 -2.89 -7.02 14.53
CA PRO A 75 -1.79 -7.36 15.45
C PRO A 75 -0.39 -7.05 14.89
N LEU A 76 -0.18 -7.26 13.58
CA LEU A 76 1.08 -6.88 12.91
C LEU A 76 1.29 -5.36 12.90
N ALA A 77 0.24 -4.58 12.59
CA ALA A 77 0.31 -3.12 12.58
C ALA A 77 0.55 -2.52 13.97
N GLU A 78 -0.03 -3.13 15.01
CA GLU A 78 0.15 -2.73 16.42
C GLU A 78 1.44 -3.30 17.03
N ARG A 79 2.22 -4.10 16.29
CA ARG A 79 3.39 -4.84 16.77
C ARG A 79 3.11 -5.67 18.03
N ASN A 80 1.88 -6.18 18.17
CA ASN A 80 1.44 -6.96 19.32
C ASN A 80 1.87 -8.42 19.17
N GLN A 81 3.13 -8.71 19.53
CA GLN A 81 3.74 -10.03 19.39
C GLN A 81 3.01 -11.11 20.17
N GLU A 82 2.52 -10.81 21.38
CA GLU A 82 1.74 -11.75 22.18
C GLU A 82 0.46 -12.19 21.46
N LYS A 83 -0.29 -11.23 20.91
CA LYS A 83 -1.50 -11.54 20.14
C LYS A 83 -1.19 -12.32 18.87
N ILE A 84 -0.09 -11.99 18.17
CA ILE A 84 0.36 -12.77 17.02
C ILE A 84 0.69 -14.20 17.44
N LYS A 85 1.44 -14.43 18.51
CA LYS A 85 1.75 -15.77 19.02
C LYS A 85 0.47 -16.56 19.30
N SER A 86 -0.49 -15.98 20.02
CA SER A 86 -1.75 -16.64 20.35
C SER A 86 -2.60 -16.98 19.12
N LEU A 87 -2.68 -16.07 18.13
CA LEU A 87 -3.36 -16.35 16.87
C LEU A 87 -2.64 -17.45 16.07
N MET A 88 -1.32 -17.41 16.01
CA MET A 88 -0.53 -18.42 15.31
C MET A 88 -0.66 -19.81 15.94
N HIS A 89 -0.81 -19.89 17.27
CA HIS A 89 -1.10 -21.14 17.97
C HIS A 89 -2.49 -21.68 17.63
N LEU A 90 -3.52 -20.81 17.64
CA LEU A 90 -4.87 -21.15 17.19
C LEU A 90 -4.85 -21.70 15.75
N TYR A 91 -4.13 -21.03 14.86
CA TYR A 91 -4.06 -21.38 13.43
C TYR A 91 -3.28 -22.66 13.17
N ALA A 92 -2.21 -22.93 13.93
CA ALA A 92 -1.52 -24.21 13.89
C ALA A 92 -2.49 -25.36 14.22
N ARG A 93 -3.27 -25.21 15.29
CA ARG A 93 -4.29 -26.20 15.69
C ARG A 93 -5.37 -26.36 14.62
N SER A 94 -5.87 -25.26 14.05
CA SER A 94 -6.86 -25.33 12.97
C SER A 94 -6.35 -26.12 11.77
N TYR A 95 -5.13 -25.84 11.28
CA TYR A 95 -4.58 -26.55 10.12
C TYR A 95 -4.26 -28.02 10.40
N GLN A 96 -3.85 -28.37 11.61
CA GLN A 96 -3.69 -29.76 12.02
C GLN A 96 -5.03 -30.52 11.98
N VAL A 97 -6.10 -29.91 12.52
CA VAL A 97 -7.45 -30.50 12.46
C VAL A 97 -7.89 -30.67 11.01
N ILE A 98 -7.68 -29.67 10.16
CA ILE A 98 -8.01 -29.76 8.72
C ILE A 98 -7.23 -30.89 8.06
N GLY A 99 -5.92 -31.00 8.29
CA GLY A 99 -5.10 -32.07 7.74
C GLY A 99 -5.56 -33.46 8.19
N ILE A 100 -5.95 -33.61 9.46
CA ILE A 100 -6.53 -34.86 9.99
C ILE A 100 -7.88 -35.16 9.33
N VAL A 101 -8.77 -34.17 9.20
CA VAL A 101 -10.06 -34.35 8.53
C VAL A 101 -9.87 -34.77 7.07
N VAL A 102 -8.97 -34.12 6.34
CA VAL A 102 -8.63 -34.50 4.95
C VAL A 102 -8.03 -35.90 4.89
N ALA A 103 -7.18 -36.29 5.85
CA ALA A 103 -6.64 -37.65 5.94
C ALA A 103 -7.76 -38.68 6.15
N ILE A 104 -8.67 -38.44 7.09
CA ILE A 104 -9.80 -39.34 7.39
C ILE A 104 -10.71 -39.46 6.18
N LEU A 105 -11.18 -38.33 5.63
CA LEU A 105 -12.06 -38.34 4.44
C LEU A 105 -11.37 -38.97 3.23
N GLY A 106 -10.07 -38.73 3.07
CA GLY A 106 -9.26 -39.32 2.02
C GLY A 106 -9.16 -40.84 2.14
N VAL A 107 -8.94 -41.37 3.35
CA VAL A 107 -8.94 -42.81 3.61
C VAL A 107 -10.33 -43.41 3.40
N LEU A 108 -11.39 -42.72 3.83
CA LEU A 108 -12.77 -43.16 3.62
C LEU A 108 -13.16 -43.23 2.13
N ALA A 109 -12.46 -42.52 1.24
CA ALA A 109 -12.67 -42.62 -0.20
C ALA A 109 -12.06 -43.89 -0.82
N ILE A 110 -11.10 -44.55 -0.16
CA ILE A 110 -10.38 -45.73 -0.70
C ILE A 110 -11.33 -46.86 -1.15
N PRO A 111 -12.34 -47.28 -0.37
CA PRO A 111 -13.29 -48.32 -0.78
C PRO A 111 -14.07 -47.97 -2.06
N PHE A 112 -14.26 -46.68 -2.32
CA PHE A 112 -15.01 -46.20 -3.49
C PHE A 112 -14.12 -46.02 -4.73
N LEU A 113 -12.78 -46.06 -4.60
CA LEU A 113 -11.87 -45.85 -5.72
C LEU A 113 -12.10 -46.84 -6.86
N LYS A 114 -12.43 -48.09 -6.56
CA LYS A 114 -12.74 -49.10 -7.59
C LYS A 114 -13.89 -48.66 -8.50
N TYR A 115 -14.90 -48.01 -7.95
CA TYR A 115 -16.06 -47.51 -8.72
C TYR A 115 -15.76 -46.20 -9.44
N ILE A 116 -14.88 -45.36 -8.88
CA ILE A 116 -14.55 -44.05 -9.44
C ILE A 116 -13.56 -44.18 -10.60
N VAL A 117 -12.54 -45.02 -10.42
CA VAL A 117 -11.44 -45.22 -11.38
C VAL A 117 -11.86 -46.18 -12.50
N GLY A 118 -12.79 -47.12 -12.24
CA GLY A 118 -13.23 -48.09 -13.25
C GLY A 118 -12.13 -49.08 -13.63
N ASP A 119 -12.10 -49.50 -14.90
CA ASP A 119 -11.09 -50.43 -15.41
C ASP A 119 -9.75 -49.72 -15.69
N VAL A 120 -8.71 -50.17 -14.98
CA VAL A 120 -7.34 -49.67 -15.04
C VAL A 120 -6.33 -50.81 -15.15
N ALA A 121 -6.69 -51.91 -15.81
CA ALA A 121 -5.78 -53.03 -16.06
C ALA A 121 -4.44 -52.63 -16.73
N TYR A 122 -4.40 -51.47 -17.39
CA TYR A 122 -3.21 -50.89 -18.01
C TYR A 122 -2.23 -50.22 -17.03
N VAL A 123 -2.66 -49.90 -15.80
CA VAL A 123 -1.79 -49.35 -14.74
C VAL A 123 -1.16 -50.53 -14.00
N LYS A 124 0.17 -50.64 -14.08
CA LYS A 124 0.90 -51.77 -13.49
C LYS A 124 0.96 -51.71 -11.97
N GLU A 125 0.94 -50.51 -11.41
CA GLU A 125 1.10 -50.27 -9.98
C GLU A 125 -0.23 -50.35 -9.22
N ASN A 126 -0.14 -50.57 -7.91
CA ASN A 126 -1.30 -50.60 -7.05
C ASN A 126 -1.98 -49.21 -6.97
N ILE A 127 -3.23 -49.14 -7.45
CA ILE A 127 -4.04 -47.92 -7.50
C ILE A 127 -4.22 -47.28 -6.12
N THR A 128 -4.44 -48.10 -5.08
CA THR A 128 -4.57 -47.62 -3.69
C THR A 128 -3.26 -47.01 -3.19
N LEU A 129 -2.11 -47.58 -3.56
CA LEU A 129 -0.79 -47.00 -3.23
C LEU A 129 -0.59 -45.65 -3.92
N LEU A 130 -0.88 -45.57 -5.22
CA LEU A 130 -0.79 -44.32 -5.97
C LEU A 130 -1.68 -43.24 -5.33
N TYR A 131 -2.95 -43.55 -5.06
CA TYR A 131 -3.86 -42.64 -4.37
C TYR A 131 -3.36 -42.24 -2.98
N SER A 132 -2.80 -43.18 -2.22
CA SER A 132 -2.26 -42.90 -0.88
C SER A 132 -1.09 -41.91 -0.91
N LEU A 133 -0.24 -41.95 -1.96
CA LEU A 133 0.82 -40.95 -2.15
C LEU A 133 0.27 -39.56 -2.48
N PHE A 134 -0.80 -39.48 -3.28
CA PHE A 134 -1.51 -38.22 -3.52
C PHE A 134 -2.15 -37.68 -2.22
N LEU A 135 -2.80 -38.55 -1.44
CA LEU A 135 -3.40 -38.20 -0.16
C LEU A 135 -2.32 -37.70 0.82
N LEU A 136 -1.19 -38.41 0.92
CA LEU A 136 -0.05 -38.00 1.73
C LEU A 136 0.46 -36.60 1.32
N ASN A 137 0.62 -36.35 0.01
CA ASN A 137 1.02 -35.04 -0.49
C ASN A 137 0.03 -33.93 -0.06
N SER A 138 -1.27 -34.20 -0.17
CA SER A 138 -2.32 -33.27 0.25
C SER A 138 -2.30 -33.00 1.75
N VAL A 139 -2.23 -34.05 2.58
CA VAL A 139 -2.20 -33.94 4.05
C VAL A 139 -0.95 -33.19 4.52
N LEU A 140 0.24 -33.51 3.97
CA LEU A 140 1.49 -32.83 4.29
C LEU A 140 1.48 -31.34 3.93
N SER A 141 0.65 -30.94 2.96
CA SER A 141 0.54 -29.55 2.56
C SER A 141 -0.02 -28.64 3.66
N TYR A 142 -0.80 -29.16 4.63
CA TYR A 142 -1.48 -28.37 5.65
C TYR A 142 -0.62 -28.03 6.89
N PHE A 143 0.31 -28.89 7.30
CA PHE A 143 0.96 -28.79 8.61
C PHE A 143 1.77 -27.51 8.85
N PHE A 144 2.31 -26.87 7.80
CA PHE A 144 3.16 -25.68 7.91
C PHE A 144 2.52 -24.39 7.37
N VAL A 145 1.27 -24.45 6.88
CA VAL A 145 0.64 -23.31 6.16
C VAL A 145 0.43 -22.11 7.07
N TYR A 146 0.14 -22.30 8.36
CA TYR A 146 -0.08 -21.19 9.29
C TYR A 146 1.11 -20.21 9.32
N LYS A 147 2.36 -20.69 9.27
CA LYS A 147 3.56 -19.84 9.22
C LYS A 147 3.66 -19.05 7.91
N LYS A 148 3.26 -19.65 6.79
CA LYS A 148 3.15 -18.98 5.49
C LYS A 148 2.15 -17.81 5.58
N SER A 149 1.01 -17.99 6.24
CA SER A 149 -0.01 -16.94 6.40
C SER A 149 0.52 -15.67 7.08
N LEU A 150 1.47 -15.79 8.03
CA LEU A 150 2.10 -14.63 8.66
C LEU A 150 2.97 -13.82 7.69
N ILE A 151 3.78 -14.51 6.86
CA ILE A 151 4.59 -13.86 5.82
C ILE A 151 3.69 -13.14 4.80
N ILE A 152 2.56 -13.74 4.44
CA ILE A 152 1.55 -13.11 3.55
C ILE A 152 0.96 -11.86 4.21
N ALA A 153 0.54 -11.96 5.48
CA ALA A 153 -0.04 -10.84 6.22
C ALA A 153 0.95 -9.67 6.39
N ASP A 154 2.24 -9.97 6.51
CA ASP A 154 3.33 -8.97 6.54
C ASP A 154 3.76 -8.48 5.13
N GLN A 155 2.93 -8.72 4.10
CA GLN A 155 3.12 -8.27 2.72
C GLN A 155 4.42 -8.74 2.05
N LYS A 156 5.01 -9.84 2.53
CA LYS A 156 6.26 -10.43 2.01
C LYS A 156 6.02 -11.67 1.15
N ASN A 157 4.87 -11.75 0.48
CA ASN A 157 4.47 -12.91 -0.33
C ASN A 157 5.49 -13.27 -1.43
N TYR A 158 6.22 -12.30 -1.99
CA TYR A 158 7.32 -12.57 -2.94
C TYR A 158 8.36 -13.57 -2.40
N ILE A 159 8.58 -13.63 -1.08
CA ILE A 159 9.50 -14.61 -0.47
C ILE A 159 8.94 -16.01 -0.70
N ILE A 160 7.66 -16.22 -0.39
CA ILE A 160 7.01 -17.52 -0.53
C ILE A 160 7.01 -17.95 -1.99
N GLU A 161 6.64 -17.06 -2.91
CA GLU A 161 6.61 -17.36 -4.34
C GLU A 161 7.97 -17.78 -4.88
N VAL A 162 9.06 -17.16 -4.41
CA VAL A 162 10.42 -17.57 -4.80
C VAL A 162 10.73 -18.98 -4.31
N TYR A 163 10.45 -19.32 -3.05
CA TYR A 163 10.65 -20.68 -2.54
C TYR A 163 9.83 -21.71 -3.32
N GLN A 164 8.54 -21.42 -3.54
CA GLN A 164 7.66 -22.27 -4.32
C GLN A 164 8.18 -22.50 -5.73
N GLN A 165 8.69 -21.45 -6.39
CA GLN A 165 9.22 -21.57 -7.74
C GLN A 165 10.51 -22.36 -7.80
N VAL A 166 11.42 -22.18 -6.82
CA VAL A 166 12.66 -22.96 -6.71
C VAL A 166 12.36 -24.44 -6.53
N PHE A 167 11.49 -24.80 -5.58
CA PHE A 167 11.13 -26.19 -5.36
C PHE A 167 10.33 -26.80 -6.51
N PHE A 168 9.46 -26.02 -7.17
CA PHE A 168 8.75 -26.49 -8.35
C PHE A 168 9.71 -26.74 -9.53
N ALA A 169 10.70 -25.86 -9.75
CA ALA A 169 11.73 -26.08 -10.77
C ALA A 169 12.58 -27.31 -10.47
N ALA A 170 12.99 -27.50 -9.21
CA ALA A 170 13.71 -28.70 -8.77
C ALA A 170 12.84 -29.95 -8.98
N GLN A 171 11.57 -29.91 -8.61
CA GLN A 171 10.62 -31.00 -8.82
C GLN A 171 10.53 -31.37 -10.30
N VAL A 172 10.28 -30.40 -11.18
CA VAL A 172 10.16 -30.65 -12.63
C VAL A 172 11.44 -31.24 -13.20
N LEU A 173 12.60 -30.72 -12.80
CA LEU A 173 13.89 -31.24 -13.25
C LEU A 173 14.10 -32.69 -12.80
N LEU A 174 13.97 -32.96 -11.49
CA LEU A 174 14.15 -34.30 -10.92
C LEU A 174 13.15 -35.30 -11.50
N GLN A 175 11.88 -34.92 -11.61
CA GLN A 175 10.85 -35.74 -12.23
C GLN A 175 11.17 -36.03 -13.69
N SER A 176 11.58 -35.02 -14.47
CA SER A 176 11.85 -35.21 -15.89
C SER A 176 13.03 -36.15 -16.11
N VAL A 177 14.15 -35.92 -15.40
CA VAL A 177 15.35 -36.76 -15.49
C VAL A 177 15.02 -38.19 -15.06
N PHE A 178 14.37 -38.35 -13.91
CA PHE A 178 14.09 -39.67 -13.37
C PHE A 178 13.09 -40.45 -14.23
N LEU A 179 12.05 -39.79 -14.72
CA LEU A 179 11.02 -40.43 -15.52
C LEU A 179 11.57 -40.87 -16.88
N ILE A 180 12.42 -40.06 -17.52
CA ILE A 180 13.07 -40.43 -18.79
C ILE A 180 13.94 -41.69 -18.63
N ILE A 181 14.66 -41.82 -17.51
CA ILE A 181 15.57 -42.95 -17.27
C ILE A 181 14.80 -44.22 -16.86
N THR A 182 13.89 -44.10 -15.89
CA THR A 182 13.30 -45.26 -15.21
C THR A 182 11.91 -45.63 -15.68
N LYS A 183 11.18 -44.66 -16.24
CA LYS A 183 9.76 -44.78 -16.62
C LYS A 183 8.83 -45.17 -15.45
N GLN A 184 9.25 -44.96 -14.20
CA GLN A 184 8.48 -45.36 -13.02
C GLN A 184 7.61 -44.24 -12.45
N PHE A 185 6.31 -44.48 -12.29
CA PHE A 185 5.36 -43.48 -11.81
C PHE A 185 5.39 -43.27 -10.29
N ILE A 186 5.65 -44.32 -9.50
CA ILE A 186 5.71 -44.21 -8.02
C ILE A 186 6.78 -43.20 -7.59
N ILE A 187 7.98 -43.27 -8.17
CA ILE A 187 9.08 -42.36 -7.79
C ILE A 187 8.78 -40.94 -8.26
N TYR A 188 8.12 -40.77 -9.42
CA TYR A 188 7.60 -39.47 -9.84
C TYR A 188 6.72 -38.85 -8.75
N LEU A 189 5.84 -39.62 -8.09
CA LEU A 189 4.99 -39.16 -6.99
C LEU A 189 5.77 -38.91 -5.69
N ILE A 190 6.74 -39.76 -5.36
CA ILE A 190 7.62 -39.56 -4.19
C ILE A 190 8.38 -38.24 -4.30
N ILE A 191 8.87 -37.89 -5.50
CA ILE A 191 9.52 -36.60 -5.75
C ILE A 191 8.54 -35.44 -5.50
N VAL A 192 7.28 -35.53 -5.92
CA VAL A 192 6.25 -34.50 -5.59
C VAL A 192 6.10 -34.36 -4.08
N VAL A 193 5.88 -35.47 -3.38
CA VAL A 193 5.67 -35.50 -1.92
C VAL A 193 6.87 -34.86 -1.21
N ALA A 194 8.09 -35.24 -1.59
CA ALA A 194 9.32 -34.70 -1.02
C ALA A 194 9.46 -33.20 -1.29
N CYS A 195 9.27 -32.75 -2.54
CA CYS A 195 9.37 -31.33 -2.88
C CYS A 195 8.29 -30.48 -2.20
N THR A 196 7.06 -30.98 -2.07
CA THR A 196 5.98 -30.30 -1.32
C THR A 196 6.34 -30.15 0.14
N PHE A 197 6.81 -31.24 0.78
CA PHE A 197 7.24 -31.21 2.18
C PHE A 197 8.40 -30.23 2.39
N LEU A 198 9.46 -30.34 1.57
CA LEU A 198 10.64 -29.48 1.67
C LEU A 198 10.27 -28.01 1.45
N ASN A 199 9.47 -27.69 0.44
CA ASN A 199 8.98 -26.33 0.21
C ASN A 199 8.29 -25.76 1.46
N ASN A 200 7.33 -26.50 2.03
CA ASN A 200 6.60 -26.07 3.21
C ASN A 200 7.51 -25.94 4.44
N PHE A 201 8.45 -26.87 4.62
CA PHE A 201 9.42 -26.87 5.71
C PHE A 201 10.38 -25.67 5.63
N TYR A 202 10.97 -25.41 4.47
CA TYR A 202 11.91 -24.28 4.30
C TYR A 202 11.21 -22.93 4.40
N VAL A 203 9.97 -22.80 3.92
CA VAL A 203 9.16 -21.59 4.15
C VAL A 203 8.87 -21.40 5.64
N ALA A 204 8.57 -22.47 6.37
CA ALA A 204 8.40 -22.42 7.83
C ALA A 204 9.69 -22.00 8.56
N LEU A 205 10.85 -22.54 8.18
CA LEU A 205 12.14 -22.11 8.72
C LEU A 205 12.42 -20.63 8.42
N LYS A 206 12.07 -20.17 7.21
CA LYS A 206 12.21 -18.76 6.84
C LYS A 206 11.29 -17.88 7.69
N ALA A 207 10.07 -18.32 8.00
CA ALA A 207 9.17 -17.62 8.91
C ALA A 207 9.76 -17.53 10.33
N ASP A 208 10.31 -18.63 10.86
CA ASP A 208 10.94 -18.64 12.19
C ASP A 208 12.16 -17.71 12.28
N LYS A 209 12.89 -17.55 11.17
CA LYS A 209 14.01 -16.62 11.07
C LYS A 209 13.54 -15.16 10.96
N LEU A 210 12.42 -14.90 10.28
CA LEU A 210 11.85 -13.55 10.13
C LEU A 210 11.11 -13.10 11.39
N TYR A 211 10.51 -14.03 12.13
CA TYR A 211 9.68 -13.78 13.31
C TYR A 211 10.14 -14.68 14.47
N PRO A 212 11.28 -14.36 15.13
CA PRO A 212 11.87 -15.20 16.17
C PRO A 212 10.94 -15.50 17.35
N TYR A 213 10.00 -14.58 17.65
CA TYR A 213 9.00 -14.72 18.70
C TYR A 213 8.03 -15.90 18.47
N LEU A 214 7.96 -16.48 17.27
CA LEU A 214 7.17 -17.70 17.02
C LEU A 214 7.75 -18.95 17.71
N LYS A 215 9.02 -18.92 18.13
CA LYS A 215 9.67 -20.03 18.84
C LYS A 215 9.28 -20.08 20.32
N ASP A 216 8.75 -18.99 20.85
CA ASP A 216 8.28 -18.91 22.22
C ASP A 216 6.94 -19.64 22.35
N LYS A 217 6.91 -20.69 23.18
CA LYS A 217 5.73 -21.53 23.42
C LYS A 217 4.80 -20.98 24.50
N ASN A 218 5.20 -19.94 25.24
CA ASN A 218 4.35 -19.31 26.24
C ASN A 218 3.39 -18.32 25.56
N THR A 219 2.12 -18.71 25.45
CA THR A 219 1.07 -17.89 24.82
C THR A 219 -0.09 -17.64 25.79
N LYS A 220 -0.54 -16.39 25.89
CA LYS A 220 -1.77 -16.06 26.63
C LYS A 220 -3.00 -16.51 25.85
N PRO A 221 -4.04 -17.08 26.49
CA PRO A 221 -5.27 -17.44 25.81
C PRO A 221 -5.96 -16.20 25.22
N LEU A 222 -6.52 -16.34 24.01
CA LEU A 222 -7.33 -15.28 23.39
C LEU A 222 -8.64 -15.09 24.17
N GLN A 223 -9.17 -13.87 24.17
CA GLN A 223 -10.51 -13.61 24.73
C GLN A 223 -11.57 -14.41 23.95
N LYS A 224 -12.53 -15.01 24.67
CA LYS A 224 -13.58 -15.87 24.08
C LYS A 224 -14.42 -15.16 23.02
N SER A 225 -14.63 -13.85 23.15
CA SER A 225 -15.32 -13.00 22.16
C SER A 225 -14.57 -12.93 20.82
N GLU A 226 -13.25 -12.74 20.84
CA GLU A 226 -12.44 -12.65 19.62
C GLU A 226 -12.40 -13.99 18.85
N VAL A 227 -12.37 -15.12 19.58
CA VAL A 227 -12.45 -16.45 18.96
C VAL A 227 -13.82 -16.68 18.32
N ALA A 228 -14.90 -16.23 18.97
CA ALA A 228 -16.25 -16.36 18.44
C ALA A 228 -16.43 -15.60 17.11
N ASP A 229 -15.88 -14.39 17.00
CA ASP A 229 -15.92 -13.59 15.77
C ASP A 229 -15.12 -14.24 14.63
N ILE A 230 -13.94 -14.79 14.92
CA ILE A 230 -13.14 -15.53 13.94
C ILE A 230 -13.92 -16.76 13.43
N VAL A 231 -14.52 -17.54 14.33
CA VAL A 231 -15.30 -18.73 13.98
C VAL A 231 -16.54 -18.38 13.16
N LYS A 232 -17.24 -17.29 13.51
CA LYS A 232 -18.41 -16.79 12.75
C LYS A 232 -18.04 -16.44 11.31
N ASN A 233 -16.92 -15.74 11.13
CA ASN A 233 -16.43 -15.35 9.80
C ASN A 233 -15.99 -16.57 8.97
N ILE A 234 -15.34 -17.56 9.60
CA ILE A 234 -14.99 -18.82 8.94
C ILE A 234 -16.25 -19.56 8.47
N LYS A 235 -17.27 -19.73 9.33
CA LYS A 235 -18.54 -20.42 8.99
C LYS A 235 -19.25 -19.79 7.79
N ALA A 236 -19.23 -18.47 7.65
CA ALA A 236 -19.85 -17.80 6.52
C ALA A 236 -19.09 -18.04 5.20
N LEU A 237 -17.75 -18.03 5.23
CA LEU A 237 -16.91 -18.27 4.07
C LEU A 237 -16.95 -19.73 3.58
N VAL A 238 -17.14 -20.66 4.51
CA VAL A 238 -17.32 -22.10 4.25
C VAL A 238 -18.46 -22.36 3.27
N VAL A 239 -19.67 -21.88 3.60
CA VAL A 239 -20.90 -22.19 2.84
C VAL A 239 -20.76 -21.75 1.38
N TYR A 240 -20.15 -20.59 1.15
CA TYR A 240 -19.96 -20.05 -0.18
C TYR A 240 -18.93 -20.83 -1.01
N LYS A 241 -17.84 -21.29 -0.38
CA LYS A 241 -16.74 -21.97 -1.09
C LYS A 241 -17.04 -23.42 -1.46
N VAL A 242 -17.79 -24.15 -0.63
CA VAL A 242 -18.08 -25.57 -0.87
C VAL A 242 -18.74 -25.77 -2.23
N GLY A 243 -19.82 -25.03 -2.52
CA GLY A 243 -20.53 -25.16 -3.80
C GLY A 243 -19.65 -24.81 -5.02
N GLY A 244 -18.75 -23.84 -4.88
CA GLY A 244 -17.83 -23.47 -5.96
C GLY A 244 -16.79 -24.55 -6.26
N ILE A 245 -16.22 -25.18 -5.22
CA ILE A 245 -15.24 -26.27 -5.38
C ILE A 245 -15.89 -27.47 -6.06
N VAL A 246 -17.09 -27.86 -5.61
CA VAL A 246 -17.84 -28.98 -6.20
C VAL A 246 -18.12 -28.71 -7.67
N LEU A 247 -18.57 -27.51 -8.04
CA LEU A 247 -18.85 -27.16 -9.44
C LEU A 247 -17.61 -27.27 -10.36
N GLU A 248 -16.42 -26.93 -9.88
CA GLU A 248 -15.20 -26.85 -10.71
C GLU A 248 -14.39 -28.16 -10.75
N SER A 249 -14.52 -29.02 -9.73
CA SER A 249 -13.64 -30.18 -9.51
C SER A 249 -14.31 -31.53 -9.78
N THR A 250 -15.64 -31.56 -9.86
CA THR A 250 -16.41 -32.80 -9.94
C THR A 250 -16.46 -33.41 -11.35
N ASN A 251 -16.19 -32.61 -12.40
CA ASN A 251 -16.20 -33.07 -13.78
C ASN A 251 -15.24 -34.25 -14.03
N SER A 252 -14.05 -34.24 -13.45
CA SER A 252 -13.05 -35.32 -13.66
C SER A 252 -13.51 -36.66 -13.08
N ILE A 253 -14.25 -36.61 -11.96
CA ILE A 253 -14.84 -37.81 -11.34
C ILE A 253 -15.91 -38.39 -12.28
N PHE A 254 -16.80 -37.54 -12.80
CA PHE A 254 -17.86 -38.00 -13.71
C PHE A 254 -17.37 -38.37 -15.11
N ILE A 255 -16.34 -37.73 -15.64
CA ILE A 255 -15.68 -38.18 -16.89
C ILE A 255 -15.12 -39.59 -16.67
N SER A 256 -14.49 -39.84 -15.51
CA SER A 256 -13.96 -41.16 -15.19
C SER A 256 -15.05 -42.23 -15.09
N THR A 257 -16.11 -41.95 -14.33
CA THR A 257 -17.17 -42.94 -14.05
C THR A 257 -18.14 -43.16 -15.20
N LEU A 258 -18.46 -42.13 -15.99
CA LEU A 258 -19.41 -42.23 -17.10
C LEU A 258 -18.73 -42.57 -18.43
N ILE A 259 -17.43 -42.30 -18.58
CA ILE A 259 -16.70 -42.50 -19.84
C ILE A 259 -15.48 -43.40 -19.61
N ASN A 260 -14.39 -42.85 -19.07
CA ASN A 260 -13.19 -43.56 -18.59
C ASN A 260 -12.12 -42.57 -18.12
N VAL A 261 -11.15 -43.08 -17.36
CA VAL A 261 -10.00 -42.33 -16.85
C VAL A 261 -9.13 -41.73 -17.96
N VAL A 262 -8.98 -42.40 -19.11
CA VAL A 262 -8.15 -41.90 -20.21
C VAL A 262 -8.71 -40.58 -20.74
N THR A 263 -10.03 -40.45 -20.89
CA THR A 263 -10.70 -39.21 -21.27
C THR A 263 -10.44 -38.07 -20.27
N VAL A 264 -10.33 -38.37 -18.97
CA VAL A 264 -9.88 -37.39 -17.95
C VAL A 264 -8.49 -36.86 -18.31
N GLY A 265 -7.58 -37.77 -18.69
CA GLY A 265 -6.23 -37.44 -19.10
C GLY A 265 -6.21 -36.52 -20.31
N LEU A 266 -6.95 -36.89 -21.36
CA LEU A 266 -7.09 -36.09 -22.58
C LEU A 266 -7.59 -34.67 -22.28
N TYR A 267 -8.72 -34.54 -21.57
CA TYR A 267 -9.29 -33.24 -21.23
C TYR A 267 -8.37 -32.43 -20.31
N SER A 268 -7.58 -33.07 -19.44
CA SER A 268 -6.65 -32.36 -18.54
C SER A 268 -5.55 -31.59 -19.27
N ASN A 269 -5.20 -31.95 -20.51
CA ASN A 269 -4.28 -31.17 -21.35
C ASN A 269 -4.93 -29.88 -21.84
N TYR A 270 -6.19 -29.98 -22.30
CA TYR A 270 -6.99 -28.83 -22.70
C TYR A 270 -7.24 -27.89 -21.52
N LYS A 271 -7.67 -28.43 -20.36
CA LYS A 271 -7.87 -27.66 -19.12
C LYS A 271 -6.58 -26.94 -18.67
N MET A 272 -5.41 -27.57 -18.80
CA MET A 272 -4.12 -26.94 -18.49
C MET A 272 -3.88 -25.68 -19.33
N LEU A 273 -4.09 -25.78 -20.64
CA LEU A 273 -3.88 -24.67 -21.58
C LEU A 273 -4.89 -23.54 -21.34
N VAL A 274 -6.16 -23.86 -21.14
CA VAL A 274 -7.21 -22.89 -20.77
C VAL A 274 -6.86 -22.16 -19.47
N ASN A 275 -6.34 -22.89 -18.47
CA ASN A 275 -5.98 -22.33 -17.17
C ASN A 275 -4.82 -21.32 -17.23
N ILE A 276 -3.92 -21.43 -18.22
CA ILE A 276 -2.85 -20.44 -18.43
C ILE A 276 -3.47 -19.07 -18.71
N PHE A 277 -4.42 -19.00 -19.64
CA PHE A 277 -5.11 -17.74 -19.97
C PHE A 277 -6.01 -17.24 -18.83
N LYS A 278 -6.72 -18.15 -18.14
CA LYS A 278 -7.51 -17.82 -16.94
C LYS A 278 -6.65 -17.15 -15.87
N THR A 279 -5.46 -17.68 -15.63
CA THR A 279 -4.56 -17.15 -14.60
C THR A 279 -3.98 -15.79 -14.99
N VAL A 280 -3.52 -15.63 -16.23
CA VAL A 280 -2.99 -14.34 -16.72
C VAL A 280 -4.08 -13.26 -16.71
N GLY A 281 -5.28 -13.58 -17.20
CA GLY A 281 -6.41 -12.65 -17.20
C GLY A 281 -6.79 -12.21 -15.80
N SER A 282 -6.98 -13.15 -14.87
CA SER A 282 -7.35 -12.83 -13.49
C SER A 282 -6.31 -11.98 -12.76
N GLN A 283 -5.01 -12.18 -12.99
CA GLN A 283 -3.97 -11.33 -12.40
C GLN A 283 -4.08 -9.86 -12.84
N VAL A 284 -4.36 -9.61 -14.12
CA VAL A 284 -4.58 -8.25 -14.64
C VAL A 284 -5.84 -7.65 -14.01
N MET A 285 -6.93 -8.41 -13.98
CA MET A 285 -8.23 -7.92 -13.51
C MET A 285 -8.26 -7.68 -11.98
N ASN A 286 -7.55 -8.50 -11.20
CA ASN A 286 -7.44 -8.35 -9.73
C ASN A 286 -6.77 -7.03 -9.31
N SER A 287 -6.01 -6.38 -10.18
CA SER A 287 -5.38 -5.09 -9.89
C SER A 287 -6.39 -3.95 -9.64
N VAL A 288 -7.65 -4.12 -10.08
CA VAL A 288 -8.69 -3.08 -10.02
C VAL A 288 -9.61 -3.23 -8.79
N VAL A 289 -9.62 -4.37 -8.12
CA VAL A 289 -10.58 -4.71 -7.03
C VAL A 289 -10.58 -3.68 -5.89
N ALA A 290 -9.39 -3.27 -5.42
CA ALA A 290 -9.28 -2.28 -4.35
C ALA A 290 -9.84 -0.90 -4.75
N SER A 291 -9.64 -0.50 -6.03
CA SER A 291 -10.18 0.75 -6.56
C SER A 291 -11.71 0.73 -6.62
N VAL A 292 -12.31 -0.42 -6.95
CA VAL A 292 -13.77 -0.60 -6.96
C VAL A 292 -14.33 -0.54 -5.55
N GLY A 293 -13.65 -1.12 -4.55
CA GLY A 293 -14.07 -1.02 -3.15
C GLY A 293 -14.15 0.41 -2.65
N ASN A 294 -13.14 1.23 -2.92
CA ASN A 294 -13.17 2.66 -2.57
C ASN A 294 -14.31 3.41 -3.29
N LEU A 295 -14.53 3.08 -4.57
CA LEU A 295 -15.61 3.68 -5.35
C LEU A 295 -17.00 3.28 -4.83
N ASN A 296 -17.18 2.05 -4.38
CA ASN A 296 -18.46 1.60 -3.83
C ASN A 296 -18.79 2.29 -2.49
N ALA A 297 -17.77 2.66 -1.70
CA ALA A 297 -17.96 3.37 -0.43
C ALA A 297 -18.24 4.88 -0.56
N SER A 298 -17.72 5.54 -1.61
CA SER A 298 -17.70 7.01 -1.71
C SER A 298 -18.20 7.59 -3.03
N GLY A 299 -18.43 6.76 -4.05
CA GLY A 299 -18.86 7.18 -5.39
C GLY A 299 -20.37 7.30 -5.54
N THR A 300 -20.79 8.07 -6.55
CA THR A 300 -22.19 8.09 -7.01
C THR A 300 -22.51 6.83 -7.81
N ASP A 301 -23.79 6.47 -7.90
CA ASP A 301 -24.22 5.25 -8.59
C ASP A 301 -23.92 5.29 -10.10
N GLU A 302 -23.98 6.46 -10.73
CA GLU A 302 -23.60 6.65 -12.14
C GLU A 302 -22.12 6.39 -12.35
N LYS A 303 -21.27 6.84 -11.41
CA LYS A 303 -19.83 6.62 -11.49
C LYS A 303 -19.48 5.16 -11.23
N LYS A 304 -20.19 4.51 -10.30
CA LYS A 304 -20.08 3.06 -10.05
C LYS A 304 -20.45 2.28 -11.31
N GLU A 305 -21.56 2.59 -11.97
CA GLU A 305 -21.98 1.93 -13.21
C GLU A 305 -21.02 2.19 -14.37
N ALA A 306 -20.52 3.43 -14.54
CA ALA A 306 -19.56 3.75 -15.58
C ALA A 306 -18.27 2.92 -15.46
N VAL A 307 -17.75 2.75 -14.24
CA VAL A 307 -16.58 1.90 -13.99
C VAL A 307 -16.90 0.42 -14.18
N PHE A 308 -18.10 -0.02 -13.81
CA PHE A 308 -18.56 -1.38 -14.09
C PHE A 308 -18.58 -1.66 -15.60
N ASN A 309 -19.13 -0.74 -16.40
CA ASN A 309 -19.18 -0.87 -17.87
C ASN A 309 -17.78 -0.87 -18.50
N GLU A 310 -16.84 -0.09 -17.96
CA GLU A 310 -15.43 -0.12 -18.37
C GLU A 310 -14.76 -1.45 -18.05
N MET A 311 -14.99 -1.99 -16.85
CA MET A 311 -14.51 -3.32 -16.47
C MET A 311 -15.13 -4.39 -17.36
N PHE A 312 -16.44 -4.34 -17.59
CA PHE A 312 -17.16 -5.26 -18.47
C PHE A 312 -16.56 -5.24 -19.87
N PHE A 313 -16.34 -4.06 -20.44
CA PHE A 313 -15.74 -3.88 -21.76
C PHE A 313 -14.32 -4.48 -21.85
N LEU A 314 -13.47 -4.25 -20.86
CA LEU A 314 -12.12 -4.83 -20.83
C LEU A 314 -12.15 -6.36 -20.67
N ASN A 315 -13.08 -6.89 -19.87
CA ASN A 315 -13.25 -8.32 -19.68
C ASN A 315 -13.74 -8.98 -20.97
N ILE A 316 -14.76 -8.43 -21.64
CA ILE A 316 -15.30 -9.02 -22.86
C ILE A 316 -14.32 -8.96 -24.02
N TRP A 317 -13.53 -7.89 -24.13
CA TRP A 317 -12.47 -7.81 -25.12
C TRP A 317 -11.42 -8.90 -24.88
N PHE A 318 -10.87 -9.02 -23.66
CA PHE A 318 -9.81 -9.97 -23.37
C PHE A 318 -10.29 -11.44 -23.37
N TYR A 319 -11.39 -11.74 -22.67
CA TYR A 319 -11.91 -13.10 -22.57
C TYR A 319 -12.62 -13.55 -23.84
N GLY A 320 -13.23 -12.62 -24.59
CA GLY A 320 -13.74 -12.91 -25.94
C GLY A 320 -12.62 -13.27 -26.91
N PHE A 321 -11.58 -12.43 -26.98
CA PHE A 321 -10.38 -12.70 -27.78
C PHE A 321 -9.76 -14.07 -27.47
N THR A 322 -9.48 -14.32 -26.19
CA THR A 322 -8.81 -15.56 -25.78
C THR A 322 -9.72 -16.78 -25.94
N ALA A 323 -11.04 -16.67 -25.73
CA ALA A 323 -11.96 -17.77 -25.97
C ALA A 323 -12.05 -18.15 -27.45
N VAL A 324 -12.09 -17.17 -28.36
CA VAL A 324 -12.04 -17.42 -29.81
C VAL A 324 -10.72 -18.09 -30.20
N GLY A 325 -9.59 -17.56 -29.74
CA GLY A 325 -8.27 -18.15 -30.02
C GLY A 325 -8.13 -19.58 -29.49
N LEU A 326 -8.63 -19.84 -28.27
CA LEU A 326 -8.68 -21.19 -27.70
C LEU A 326 -9.58 -22.11 -28.54
N CYS A 327 -10.78 -21.68 -28.89
CA CYS A 327 -11.69 -22.49 -29.70
C CYS A 327 -11.09 -22.85 -31.08
N ALA A 328 -10.41 -21.88 -31.71
CA ALA A 328 -9.79 -22.06 -33.02
C ALA A 328 -8.57 -22.98 -33.00
N PHE A 329 -7.71 -22.88 -31.97
CA PHE A 329 -6.35 -23.41 -32.05
C PHE A 329 -5.99 -24.44 -30.98
N LEU A 330 -6.87 -24.71 -30.00
CA LEU A 330 -6.53 -25.59 -28.89
C LEU A 330 -6.30 -27.05 -29.33
N SER A 331 -7.16 -27.58 -30.21
CA SER A 331 -6.96 -28.93 -30.78
C SER A 331 -5.75 -29.00 -31.71
N GLU A 332 -5.51 -27.94 -32.50
CA GLU A 332 -4.34 -27.86 -33.37
C GLU A 332 -3.04 -27.84 -32.54
N LEU A 333 -3.00 -27.05 -31.48
CA LEU A 333 -1.87 -26.98 -30.56
C LEU A 333 -1.61 -28.35 -29.90
N VAL A 334 -2.66 -29.03 -29.42
CA VAL A 334 -2.53 -30.37 -28.84
C VAL A 334 -2.04 -31.38 -29.88
N SER A 335 -2.53 -31.29 -31.12
CA SER A 335 -2.10 -32.15 -32.22
C SER A 335 -0.60 -32.00 -32.51
N VAL A 336 -0.13 -30.76 -32.67
CA VAL A 336 1.30 -30.48 -32.96
C VAL A 336 2.19 -30.80 -31.75
N TRP A 337 1.68 -30.66 -30.53
CA TRP A 337 2.44 -30.86 -29.30
C TRP A 337 2.55 -32.32 -28.86
N LEU A 338 1.42 -33.03 -28.79
CA LEU A 338 1.29 -34.37 -28.22
C LEU A 338 0.92 -35.44 -29.26
N GLY A 339 0.40 -35.04 -30.42
CA GLY A 339 -0.06 -35.92 -31.49
C GLY A 339 -1.58 -36.08 -31.55
N SER A 340 -2.06 -36.63 -32.68
CA SER A 340 -3.48 -36.75 -33.00
C SER A 340 -4.29 -37.59 -32.00
N LYS A 341 -3.67 -38.58 -31.35
CA LYS A 341 -4.32 -39.43 -30.33
C LYS A 341 -4.76 -38.68 -29.07
N TYR A 342 -4.29 -37.45 -28.86
CA TYR A 342 -4.68 -36.62 -27.70
C TYR A 342 -5.80 -35.62 -28.00
N ILE A 343 -6.31 -35.61 -29.23
CA ILE A 343 -7.37 -34.69 -29.65
C ILE A 343 -8.72 -35.14 -29.06
N ILE A 344 -9.46 -34.20 -28.48
CA ILE A 344 -10.87 -34.41 -28.10
C ILE A 344 -11.81 -33.78 -29.14
N GLY A 345 -13.06 -34.24 -29.17
CA GLY A 345 -14.08 -33.73 -30.11
C GLY A 345 -14.31 -32.22 -29.97
N PHE A 346 -14.57 -31.56 -31.11
CA PHE A 346 -14.76 -30.11 -31.16
C PHE A 346 -15.88 -29.63 -30.23
N ASP A 347 -16.97 -30.38 -30.08
CA ASP A 347 -18.08 -30.02 -29.18
C ASP A 347 -17.63 -29.92 -27.71
N ALA A 348 -16.71 -30.79 -27.28
CA ALA A 348 -16.12 -30.72 -25.95
C ALA A 348 -15.18 -29.52 -25.80
N VAL A 349 -14.40 -29.20 -26.85
CA VAL A 349 -13.56 -27.99 -26.89
C VAL A 349 -14.42 -26.73 -26.80
N LEU A 350 -15.50 -26.68 -27.58
CA LEU A 350 -16.45 -25.57 -27.61
C LEU A 350 -17.09 -25.40 -26.22
N ALA A 351 -17.60 -26.48 -25.61
CA ALA A 351 -18.17 -26.44 -24.27
C ALA A 351 -17.17 -25.88 -23.24
N ALA A 352 -15.91 -26.32 -23.28
CA ALA A 352 -14.85 -25.82 -22.40
C ALA A 352 -14.53 -24.33 -22.64
N CYS A 353 -14.48 -23.89 -23.89
CA CYS A 353 -14.21 -22.49 -24.25
C CYS A 353 -15.35 -21.55 -23.88
N VAL A 354 -16.60 -22.00 -24.04
CA VAL A 354 -17.80 -21.26 -23.60
C VAL A 354 -17.84 -21.17 -22.08
N TYR A 355 -17.57 -22.26 -21.36
CA TYR A 355 -17.44 -22.24 -19.90
C TYR A 355 -16.35 -21.27 -19.45
N TYR A 356 -15.18 -21.30 -20.10
CA TYR A 356 -14.08 -20.37 -19.85
C TYR A 356 -14.50 -18.91 -20.06
N TYR A 357 -15.15 -18.60 -21.18
CA TYR A 357 -15.63 -17.24 -21.46
C TYR A 357 -16.63 -16.78 -20.39
N MET A 358 -17.66 -17.56 -20.12
CA MET A 358 -18.73 -17.20 -19.18
C MET A 358 -18.21 -17.06 -17.75
N SER A 359 -17.42 -18.03 -17.28
CA SER A 359 -16.90 -18.01 -15.91
C SER A 359 -15.99 -16.82 -15.61
N ASN A 360 -15.29 -16.31 -16.62
CA ASN A 360 -14.43 -15.15 -16.47
C ASN A 360 -15.14 -13.82 -16.77
N MET A 361 -16.14 -13.81 -17.65
CA MET A 361 -17.02 -12.64 -17.87
C MET A 361 -17.78 -12.22 -16.62
N HIS A 362 -17.97 -13.14 -15.69
CA HIS A 362 -18.56 -12.89 -14.38
C HIS A 362 -17.71 -11.98 -13.46
N PHE A 363 -16.43 -11.72 -13.79
CA PHE A 363 -15.50 -11.00 -12.92
C PHE A 363 -15.96 -9.60 -12.45
N PRO A 364 -16.51 -8.72 -13.31
CA PRO A 364 -17.06 -7.43 -12.87
C PRO A 364 -18.18 -7.61 -11.84
N CYS A 365 -19.08 -8.57 -12.07
CA CYS A 365 -20.16 -8.87 -11.14
C CYS A 365 -19.63 -9.37 -9.79
N TYR A 366 -18.73 -10.35 -9.83
CA TYR A 366 -18.03 -10.85 -8.67
C TYR A 366 -17.36 -9.72 -7.87
N THR A 367 -16.67 -8.81 -8.54
CA THR A 367 -15.95 -7.70 -7.89
C THR A 367 -16.90 -6.74 -7.19
N TYR A 368 -18.01 -6.35 -7.83
CA TYR A 368 -18.99 -5.46 -7.20
C TYR A 368 -19.75 -6.14 -6.06
N ARG A 369 -20.15 -7.41 -6.22
CA ARG A 369 -20.81 -8.16 -5.15
C ARG A 369 -19.92 -8.29 -3.91
N THR A 370 -18.65 -8.61 -4.10
CA THR A 370 -17.71 -8.79 -2.99
C THR A 370 -17.37 -7.47 -2.30
N THR A 371 -17.07 -6.42 -3.07
CA THR A 371 -16.67 -5.12 -2.52
C THR A 371 -17.84 -4.30 -1.94
N ALA A 372 -19.07 -4.51 -2.41
CA ALA A 372 -20.27 -3.89 -1.83
C ALA A 372 -20.86 -4.70 -0.65
N GLY A 373 -20.19 -5.77 -0.21
CA GLY A 373 -20.65 -6.57 0.94
C GLY A 373 -21.90 -7.42 0.70
N LEU A 374 -22.25 -7.68 -0.56
CA LEU A 374 -23.50 -8.37 -0.94
C LEU A 374 -23.41 -9.91 -0.90
N PHE A 375 -22.34 -10.46 -0.33
CA PHE A 375 -22.08 -11.91 -0.30
C PHE A 375 -23.15 -12.72 0.46
N ILE A 376 -23.87 -12.09 1.40
CA ILE A 376 -24.94 -12.74 2.16
C ILE A 376 -26.14 -13.08 1.28
N TYR A 377 -26.48 -12.20 0.32
CA TYR A 377 -27.67 -12.35 -0.53
C TYR A 377 -27.53 -13.46 -1.58
N GLY A 378 -26.29 -13.79 -1.99
CA GLY A 378 -25.98 -14.83 -2.97
C GLY A 378 -25.37 -16.10 -2.38
N LYS A 379 -25.43 -16.30 -1.05
CA LYS A 379 -24.59 -17.31 -0.37
C LYS A 379 -24.87 -18.76 -0.80
N TYR A 380 -26.09 -19.07 -1.24
CA TYR A 380 -26.50 -20.41 -1.67
C TYR A 380 -26.37 -20.65 -3.18
N VAL A 381 -26.11 -19.61 -3.98
CA VAL A 381 -25.97 -19.72 -5.44
C VAL A 381 -24.95 -20.80 -5.83
N PRO A 382 -23.76 -20.89 -5.20
CA PRO A 382 -22.80 -21.95 -5.51
C PRO A 382 -23.31 -23.37 -5.27
N ILE A 383 -24.13 -23.58 -4.24
CA ILE A 383 -24.67 -24.89 -3.89
C ILE A 383 -25.71 -25.31 -4.93
N PHE A 384 -26.63 -24.41 -5.29
CA PHE A 384 -27.60 -24.68 -6.35
C PHE A 384 -26.91 -24.95 -7.70
N ALA A 385 -25.86 -24.21 -8.03
CA ALA A 385 -25.09 -24.44 -9.25
C ALA A 385 -24.44 -25.83 -9.26
N ALA A 386 -23.87 -26.27 -8.13
CA ALA A 386 -23.28 -27.60 -8.00
C ALA A 386 -24.34 -28.72 -8.13
N ILE A 387 -25.51 -28.56 -7.50
CA ILE A 387 -26.61 -29.52 -7.61
C ILE A 387 -27.10 -29.63 -9.05
N LEU A 388 -27.40 -28.49 -9.70
CA LEU A 388 -27.80 -28.47 -11.11
C LEU A 388 -26.72 -29.08 -12.00
N ASN A 389 -25.45 -28.88 -11.68
CA ASN A 389 -24.34 -29.43 -12.47
C ASN A 389 -24.33 -30.95 -12.41
N ILE A 390 -24.45 -31.55 -11.22
CA ILE A 390 -24.54 -33.01 -11.09
C ILE A 390 -25.76 -33.55 -11.86
N VAL A 391 -26.92 -32.90 -11.74
CA VAL A 391 -28.14 -33.30 -12.45
C VAL A 391 -27.92 -33.27 -13.98
N PHE A 392 -27.40 -32.18 -14.52
CA PHE A 392 -27.13 -32.09 -15.96
C PHE A 392 -25.97 -32.99 -16.41
N ILE A 393 -24.99 -33.28 -15.56
CA ILE A 393 -23.95 -34.26 -15.88
C ILE A 393 -24.57 -35.64 -16.11
N LEU A 394 -25.51 -36.06 -15.25
CA LEU A 394 -26.19 -37.35 -15.41
C LEU A 394 -27.03 -37.37 -16.69
N ILE A 395 -27.78 -36.30 -16.98
CA ILE A 395 -28.65 -36.23 -18.17
C ILE A 395 -27.84 -36.08 -19.46
N LEU A 396 -26.96 -35.09 -19.53
CA LEU A 396 -26.22 -34.74 -20.74
C LEU A 396 -24.99 -35.61 -20.93
N GLY A 397 -24.31 -36.03 -19.87
CA GLY A 397 -23.12 -36.88 -19.95
C GLY A 397 -23.43 -38.27 -20.48
N MET A 398 -24.58 -38.85 -20.10
CA MET A 398 -25.04 -40.13 -20.64
C MET A 398 -25.41 -40.04 -22.14
N ASN A 399 -25.94 -38.89 -22.58
CA ASN A 399 -26.42 -38.72 -23.96
C ASN A 399 -25.37 -38.17 -24.94
N PHE A 400 -24.45 -37.34 -24.46
CA PHE A 400 -23.48 -36.59 -25.29
C PHE A 400 -22.02 -36.78 -24.85
N GLY A 401 -21.75 -37.76 -23.98
CA GLY A 401 -20.40 -38.09 -23.50
C GLY A 401 -19.67 -36.90 -22.89
N LEU A 402 -18.40 -36.71 -23.27
CA LEU A 402 -17.54 -35.66 -22.70
C LEU A 402 -18.13 -34.26 -22.93
N ALA A 403 -18.67 -33.99 -24.12
CA ALA A 403 -19.27 -32.70 -24.43
C ALA A 403 -20.46 -32.42 -23.50
N GLY A 404 -21.31 -33.41 -23.23
CA GLY A 404 -22.43 -33.30 -22.30
C GLY A 404 -22.01 -32.95 -20.88
N ILE A 405 -20.96 -33.61 -20.36
CA ILE A 405 -20.42 -33.31 -19.02
C ILE A 405 -19.90 -31.87 -18.94
N LEU A 406 -19.23 -31.37 -19.97
CA LEU A 406 -18.70 -30.00 -20.00
C LEU A 406 -19.81 -28.95 -20.18
N TRP A 407 -20.83 -29.24 -21.00
CA TRP A 407 -22.00 -28.38 -21.15
C TRP A 407 -22.83 -28.26 -19.87
N ALA A 408 -22.91 -29.33 -19.08
CA ALA A 408 -23.58 -29.30 -17.79
C ALA A 408 -23.03 -28.17 -16.90
N SER A 409 -21.71 -28.00 -16.81
CA SER A 409 -21.12 -26.91 -16.01
C SER A 409 -21.51 -25.52 -16.53
N THR A 410 -21.55 -25.36 -17.85
CA THR A 410 -21.94 -24.11 -18.51
C THR A 410 -23.40 -23.76 -18.24
N ILE A 411 -24.31 -24.71 -18.42
CA ILE A 411 -25.75 -24.51 -18.24
C ILE A 411 -26.07 -24.24 -16.78
N SER A 412 -25.55 -25.04 -15.84
CA SER A 412 -25.78 -24.81 -14.41
C SER A 412 -25.30 -23.45 -13.96
N ARG A 413 -24.14 -23.00 -14.47
CA ARG A 413 -23.61 -21.69 -14.15
C ARG A 413 -24.46 -20.56 -14.74
N PHE A 414 -24.91 -20.72 -15.98
CA PHE A 414 -25.81 -19.76 -16.64
C PHE A 414 -27.09 -19.56 -15.83
N LEU A 415 -27.75 -20.66 -15.43
CA LEU A 415 -29.00 -20.64 -14.66
C LEU A 415 -28.85 -20.11 -13.22
N THR A 416 -27.63 -19.85 -12.77
CA THR A 416 -27.34 -19.45 -11.38
C THR A 416 -26.54 -18.16 -11.33
N TYR A 417 -25.21 -18.25 -11.39
CA TYR A 417 -24.29 -17.12 -11.24
C TYR A 417 -24.55 -16.00 -12.25
N GLU A 418 -24.77 -16.36 -13.52
CA GLU A 418 -24.88 -15.36 -14.60
C GLU A 418 -26.22 -14.63 -14.62
N ILE A 419 -27.20 -15.08 -13.83
CA ILE A 419 -28.49 -14.39 -13.65
C ILE A 419 -28.51 -13.62 -12.33
N ILE A 420 -28.14 -14.29 -11.23
CA ILE A 420 -28.39 -13.77 -9.88
C ILE A 420 -27.47 -12.59 -9.54
N ASP A 421 -26.17 -12.67 -9.83
CA ASP A 421 -25.24 -11.61 -9.45
C ASP A 421 -25.52 -10.28 -10.20
N PRO A 422 -25.77 -10.26 -11.53
CA PRO A 422 -26.19 -9.04 -12.21
C PRO A 422 -27.47 -8.45 -11.64
N VAL A 423 -28.48 -9.28 -11.32
CA VAL A 423 -29.74 -8.82 -10.69
C VAL A 423 -29.47 -8.14 -9.36
N LEU A 424 -28.62 -8.75 -8.51
CA LEU A 424 -28.25 -8.18 -7.23
C LEU A 424 -27.54 -6.82 -7.38
N ILE A 425 -26.60 -6.73 -8.32
CA ILE A 425 -25.77 -5.52 -8.50
C ILE A 425 -26.59 -4.38 -9.10
N TYR A 426 -27.35 -4.64 -10.17
CA TYR A 426 -28.14 -3.59 -10.81
C TYR A 426 -29.24 -3.07 -9.88
N ARG A 427 -29.87 -3.92 -9.07
CA ARG A 427 -30.92 -3.49 -8.15
C ARG A 427 -30.39 -2.82 -6.87
N ARG A 428 -29.30 -3.34 -6.28
CA ARG A 428 -28.82 -2.90 -4.95
C ARG A 428 -27.63 -1.95 -4.98
N VAL A 429 -26.89 -1.88 -6.09
CA VAL A 429 -25.72 -1.01 -6.22
C VAL A 429 -25.98 0.14 -7.18
N PHE A 430 -26.55 -0.13 -8.35
CA PHE A 430 -26.80 0.90 -9.37
C PHE A 430 -28.23 1.45 -9.33
N HIS A 431 -29.13 0.80 -8.59
CA HIS A 431 -30.55 1.15 -8.52
C HIS A 431 -31.22 1.29 -9.91
N LYS A 432 -30.83 0.41 -10.85
CA LYS A 432 -31.27 0.41 -12.25
C LYS A 432 -31.84 -0.93 -12.69
N ASN A 433 -32.51 -0.91 -13.84
CA ASN A 433 -33.04 -2.13 -14.46
C ASN A 433 -31.89 -3.01 -14.98
N VAL A 434 -31.88 -4.28 -14.56
CA VAL A 434 -30.89 -5.29 -14.95
C VAL A 434 -30.92 -5.62 -16.44
N LEU A 435 -32.02 -5.34 -17.15
CA LEU A 435 -32.14 -5.64 -18.59
C LEU A 435 -31.00 -5.00 -19.41
N HIS A 436 -30.51 -3.84 -19.00
CA HIS A 436 -29.37 -3.18 -19.64
C HIS A 436 -28.12 -4.07 -19.66
N TYR A 437 -27.84 -4.79 -18.57
CA TYR A 437 -26.73 -5.73 -18.48
C TYR A 437 -26.87 -6.86 -19.49
N PHE A 438 -28.05 -7.50 -19.56
CA PHE A 438 -28.25 -8.64 -20.43
C PHE A 438 -28.20 -8.25 -21.91
N ILE A 439 -28.77 -7.09 -22.28
CA ILE A 439 -28.66 -6.56 -23.64
C ILE A 439 -27.19 -6.29 -23.98
N MET A 440 -26.44 -5.66 -23.08
CA MET A 440 -25.02 -5.41 -23.25
C MET A 440 -24.24 -6.73 -23.44
N TYR A 441 -24.49 -7.72 -22.58
CA TYR A 441 -23.83 -9.02 -22.63
C TYR A 441 -24.09 -9.76 -23.94
N ILE A 442 -25.35 -9.83 -24.37
CA ILE A 442 -25.74 -10.50 -25.62
C ILE A 442 -25.14 -9.77 -26.83
N THR A 443 -25.24 -8.43 -26.85
CA THR A 443 -24.74 -7.61 -27.97
C THR A 443 -23.25 -7.78 -28.16
N TYR A 444 -22.46 -7.64 -27.09
CA TYR A 444 -21.01 -7.82 -27.19
C TYR A 444 -20.63 -9.29 -27.44
N SER A 445 -21.35 -10.27 -26.87
CA SER A 445 -21.08 -11.69 -27.17
C SER A 445 -21.34 -12.03 -28.63
N ALA A 446 -22.41 -11.49 -29.22
CA ALA A 446 -22.69 -11.62 -30.66
C ALA A 446 -21.57 -10.98 -31.50
N LEU A 447 -21.07 -9.80 -31.09
CA LEU A 447 -19.90 -9.19 -31.72
C LEU A 447 -18.66 -10.09 -31.66
N ILE A 448 -18.35 -10.69 -30.50
CA ILE A 448 -17.22 -11.63 -30.36
C ILE A 448 -17.35 -12.82 -31.30
N ILE A 449 -18.56 -13.38 -31.43
CA ILE A 449 -18.80 -14.53 -32.32
C ILE A 449 -18.58 -14.13 -33.78
N VAL A 450 -19.16 -13.01 -34.23
CA VAL A 450 -19.01 -12.53 -35.61
C VAL A 450 -17.55 -12.20 -35.92
N ASP A 451 -16.88 -11.46 -35.04
CA ASP A 451 -15.46 -11.14 -35.17
C ASP A 451 -14.60 -12.41 -35.18
N GLY A 452 -14.87 -13.35 -34.28
CA GLY A 452 -14.16 -14.62 -34.24
C GLY A 452 -14.30 -15.44 -35.51
N LEU A 453 -15.50 -15.48 -36.11
CA LEU A 453 -15.72 -16.13 -37.41
C LEU A 453 -14.93 -15.44 -38.53
N ILE A 454 -14.96 -14.11 -38.60
CA ILE A 454 -14.19 -13.33 -39.59
C ILE A 454 -12.68 -13.59 -39.42
N SER A 455 -12.20 -13.47 -38.19
CA SER A 455 -10.78 -13.62 -37.84
C SER A 455 -10.28 -15.05 -38.12
N TYR A 456 -11.08 -16.07 -37.79
CA TYR A 456 -10.76 -17.46 -38.11
C TYR A 456 -10.72 -17.71 -39.62
N ARG A 457 -11.71 -17.21 -40.37
CA ARG A 457 -11.75 -17.36 -41.83
C ARG A 457 -10.56 -16.69 -42.51
N ILE A 458 -10.12 -15.54 -42.02
CA ILE A 458 -8.93 -14.86 -42.55
C ILE A 458 -7.65 -15.63 -42.19
N ALA A 459 -7.53 -16.12 -40.95
CA ALA A 459 -6.39 -16.92 -40.55
C ALA A 459 -6.28 -18.24 -41.34
N ALA A 460 -7.41 -18.83 -41.76
CA ALA A 460 -7.44 -20.07 -42.54
C ALA A 460 -6.79 -19.95 -43.94
N TYR A 461 -6.56 -18.74 -44.48
CA TYR A 461 -5.79 -18.57 -45.72
C TYR A 461 -4.31 -18.88 -45.56
N ILE A 462 -3.79 -18.99 -44.33
CA ILE A 462 -2.42 -19.43 -44.08
C ILE A 462 -2.36 -20.95 -44.22
N THR A 463 -1.81 -21.41 -45.35
CA THR A 463 -1.67 -22.83 -45.71
C THR A 463 -0.38 -23.49 -45.22
N VAL A 464 0.44 -22.77 -44.46
CA VAL A 464 1.67 -23.34 -43.88
C VAL A 464 1.29 -24.36 -42.81
N ASP A 465 1.94 -25.52 -42.82
CA ASP A 465 1.73 -26.61 -41.87
C ASP A 465 2.68 -26.56 -40.67
N GLY A 466 2.40 -27.42 -39.68
CA GLY A 466 3.21 -27.59 -38.48
C GLY A 466 3.19 -26.40 -37.53
N PHE A 467 4.18 -26.35 -36.63
CA PHE A 467 4.23 -25.35 -35.56
C PHE A 467 4.37 -23.92 -36.09
N VAL A 468 5.08 -23.73 -37.20
CA VAL A 468 5.24 -22.42 -37.86
C VAL A 468 3.90 -21.95 -38.43
N GLY A 469 3.16 -22.83 -39.09
CA GLY A 469 1.82 -22.56 -39.59
C GLY A 469 0.83 -22.15 -38.50
N PHE A 470 0.78 -22.94 -37.43
CA PHE A 470 0.03 -22.63 -36.21
C PHE A 470 0.34 -21.24 -35.67
N LEU A 471 1.63 -20.90 -35.51
CA LEU A 471 2.03 -19.59 -34.98
C LEU A 471 1.60 -18.44 -35.89
N LEU A 472 1.74 -18.60 -37.21
CA LEU A 472 1.30 -17.58 -38.17
C LEU A 472 -0.22 -17.38 -38.12
N ARG A 473 -1.00 -18.46 -38.09
CA ARG A 473 -2.47 -18.39 -37.93
C ARG A 473 -2.88 -17.69 -36.63
N ALA A 474 -2.22 -18.01 -35.52
CA ALA A 474 -2.47 -17.39 -34.22
C ALA A 474 -2.16 -15.88 -34.24
N VAL A 475 -1.06 -15.47 -34.87
CA VAL A 475 -0.69 -14.05 -35.03
C VAL A 475 -1.71 -13.32 -35.90
N VAL A 476 -2.09 -13.89 -37.05
CA VAL A 476 -3.09 -13.30 -37.95
C VAL A 476 -4.43 -13.14 -37.24
N LEU A 477 -4.94 -14.21 -36.59
CA LEU A 477 -6.18 -14.14 -35.80
C LEU A 477 -6.09 -13.05 -34.74
N THR A 478 -4.96 -12.94 -34.04
CA THR A 478 -4.76 -11.90 -33.02
C THR A 478 -4.85 -10.50 -33.61
N VAL A 479 -4.18 -10.25 -34.74
CA VAL A 479 -4.19 -8.92 -35.38
C VAL A 479 -5.58 -8.58 -35.90
N VAL A 480 -6.19 -9.49 -36.66
CA VAL A 480 -7.50 -9.27 -37.29
C VAL A 480 -8.57 -9.05 -36.23
N PHE A 481 -8.64 -9.91 -35.21
CA PHE A 481 -9.63 -9.81 -34.15
C PHE A 481 -9.55 -8.45 -33.44
N ASN A 482 -8.33 -8.02 -33.08
CA ASN A 482 -8.20 -6.74 -32.39
C ASN A 482 -8.55 -5.54 -33.31
N ILE A 483 -8.27 -5.62 -34.61
CA ILE A 483 -8.66 -4.58 -35.57
C ILE A 483 -10.19 -4.51 -35.70
N VAL A 484 -10.84 -5.65 -35.93
CA VAL A 484 -12.30 -5.74 -36.11
C VAL A 484 -13.02 -5.31 -34.84
N PHE A 485 -12.61 -5.82 -33.66
CA PHE A 485 -13.19 -5.44 -32.38
C PHE A 485 -13.08 -3.92 -32.12
N VAL A 486 -11.91 -3.32 -32.35
CA VAL A 486 -11.72 -1.87 -32.20
C VAL A 486 -12.56 -1.10 -33.24
N ALA A 487 -12.60 -1.54 -34.49
CA ALA A 487 -13.40 -0.91 -35.54
C ALA A 487 -14.91 -0.99 -35.27
N ALA A 488 -15.38 -2.03 -34.59
CA ALA A 488 -16.78 -2.12 -34.17
C ALA A 488 -17.09 -1.27 -32.93
N THR A 489 -16.11 -1.03 -32.05
CA THR A 489 -16.34 -0.44 -30.73
C THR A 489 -15.82 0.99 -30.56
N PHE A 490 -15.07 1.55 -31.50
CA PHE A 490 -14.39 2.86 -31.35
C PHE A 490 -15.35 4.03 -31.07
N LYS A 491 -16.59 3.96 -31.58
CA LYS A 491 -17.63 4.98 -31.34
C LYS A 491 -18.31 4.85 -29.97
N SER A 492 -18.11 3.75 -29.25
CA SER A 492 -18.72 3.56 -27.94
C SER A 492 -18.15 4.55 -26.92
N ASN A 493 -19.02 5.06 -26.04
CA ASN A 493 -18.62 5.99 -24.98
C ASN A 493 -17.57 5.36 -24.04
N VAL A 494 -17.67 4.05 -23.81
CA VAL A 494 -16.75 3.28 -22.97
C VAL A 494 -15.36 3.21 -23.60
N PHE A 495 -15.25 2.87 -24.89
CA PHE A 495 -13.98 2.87 -25.60
C PHE A 495 -13.35 4.27 -25.60
N ARG A 496 -14.13 5.32 -25.87
CA ARG A 496 -13.63 6.70 -25.86
C ARG A 496 -13.13 7.12 -24.47
N SER A 497 -13.82 6.75 -23.39
CA SER A 497 -13.38 7.01 -22.01
C SER A 497 -12.04 6.34 -21.71
N LEU A 498 -11.92 5.03 -22.02
CA LEU A 498 -10.69 4.27 -21.81
C LEU A 498 -9.54 4.80 -22.67
N TYR A 499 -9.81 5.06 -23.95
CA TYR A 499 -8.85 5.66 -24.87
C TYR A 499 -8.37 7.01 -24.35
N MET A 500 -9.25 7.91 -23.90
CA MET A 500 -8.83 9.19 -23.33
C MET A 500 -7.99 9.04 -22.06
N ARG A 501 -8.23 8.04 -21.21
CA ARG A 501 -7.39 7.78 -20.02
C ARG A 501 -6.01 7.25 -20.42
N ILE A 502 -5.99 6.29 -21.34
CA ILE A 502 -4.74 5.72 -21.88
C ILE A 502 -3.97 6.80 -22.62
N ASP A 503 -4.61 7.57 -23.50
CA ASP A 503 -4.04 8.70 -24.22
C ASP A 503 -3.57 9.79 -23.26
N LYS A 504 -4.27 10.13 -22.17
CA LYS A 504 -3.72 11.02 -21.14
C LYS A 504 -2.48 10.44 -20.46
N MET A 505 -2.44 9.15 -20.16
CA MET A 505 -1.27 8.50 -19.54
C MET A 505 -0.09 8.39 -20.52
N VAL A 506 -0.36 7.97 -21.74
CA VAL A 506 0.58 7.78 -22.85
C VAL A 506 1.04 9.13 -23.36
N LEU A 507 0.20 10.13 -23.57
CA LEU A 507 0.58 11.52 -23.83
C LEU A 507 1.29 12.15 -22.64
N LYS A 508 1.02 11.81 -21.38
CA LYS A 508 1.83 12.30 -20.25
C LYS A 508 3.23 11.68 -20.27
N LYS A 509 3.34 10.39 -20.64
CA LYS A 509 4.61 9.63 -20.76
C LYS A 509 5.37 9.98 -22.05
N LEU A 510 4.67 10.20 -23.16
CA LEU A 510 5.15 10.68 -24.46
C LEU A 510 5.39 12.17 -24.44
N ARG A 511 4.68 13.00 -23.67
CA ARG A 511 5.08 14.41 -23.42
C ARG A 511 6.30 14.44 -22.51
N ARG A 512 6.47 13.51 -21.55
CA ARG A 512 7.76 13.29 -20.85
C ARG A 512 8.87 12.85 -21.82
N ASN A 513 8.61 11.89 -22.70
CA ASN A 513 9.60 11.32 -23.61
C ASN A 513 9.88 12.18 -24.85
N LYS A 514 8.90 12.92 -25.37
CA LYS A 514 9.02 13.92 -26.44
C LYS A 514 9.62 15.19 -25.86
N LYS A 515 9.29 15.64 -24.64
CA LYS A 515 10.11 16.63 -23.91
C LYS A 515 11.56 16.14 -23.71
N ALA A 516 11.81 14.83 -23.52
CA ALA A 516 13.15 14.27 -23.42
C ALA A 516 13.89 14.11 -24.78
N LYS A 517 13.19 13.75 -25.86
CA LYS A 517 13.74 13.49 -27.22
C LYS A 517 13.89 14.79 -28.03
N VAL A 518 12.93 15.71 -27.90
CA VAL A 518 13.03 17.11 -28.34
C VAL A 518 14.09 17.84 -27.49
N ARG A 519 14.19 17.59 -26.16
CA ARG A 519 15.37 18.02 -25.38
C ARG A 519 16.67 17.47 -25.95
N ARG A 520 16.76 16.20 -26.37
CA ARG A 520 18.01 15.61 -26.93
C ARG A 520 18.41 16.21 -28.28
N ARG A 521 17.50 16.33 -29.25
CA ARG A 521 17.79 16.95 -30.57
C ARG A 521 17.99 18.46 -30.50
N LEU A 522 17.16 19.20 -29.76
CA LEU A 522 17.44 20.61 -29.47
C LEU A 522 18.67 20.77 -28.58
N SER A 523 19.04 19.81 -27.73
CA SER A 523 20.29 19.90 -26.95
C SER A 523 21.53 19.72 -27.80
N MET A 524 21.46 19.12 -28.99
CA MET A 524 22.64 18.94 -29.85
C MET A 524 22.91 20.22 -30.65
N VAL A 525 21.89 20.77 -31.31
CA VAL A 525 21.96 22.06 -32.04
C VAL A 525 22.10 23.25 -31.09
N LYS A 526 21.38 23.25 -29.95
CA LYS A 526 21.62 24.21 -28.87
C LYS A 526 22.91 23.89 -28.09
N LYS A 527 23.56 22.72 -28.16
CA LYS A 527 24.88 22.51 -27.50
C LYS A 527 25.97 23.28 -28.23
N ILE A 528 25.90 23.38 -29.55
CA ILE A 528 26.86 24.13 -30.37
C ILE A 528 26.60 25.64 -30.21
N LYS A 529 25.35 26.08 -30.43
CA LYS A 529 24.97 27.51 -30.31
C LYS A 529 25.00 28.02 -28.86
N ARG A 530 24.71 27.16 -27.86
CA ARG A 530 24.93 27.49 -26.44
C ARG A 530 26.37 27.33 -26.01
N LYS A 531 27.27 26.54 -26.62
CA LYS A 531 28.68 26.54 -26.19
C LYS A 531 29.28 27.94 -26.33
N VAL A 532 28.94 28.63 -27.42
CA VAL A 532 29.36 30.01 -27.70
C VAL A 532 28.67 31.01 -26.76
N ASN A 533 27.34 30.98 -26.65
CA ASN A 533 26.60 31.97 -25.81
C ASN A 533 26.63 31.68 -24.29
N ARG A 534 27.03 30.48 -23.86
CA ARG A 534 27.16 30.06 -22.44
C ARG A 534 28.52 30.40 -21.85
N ILE A 535 29.54 30.64 -22.66
CA ILE A 535 30.81 31.22 -22.17
C ILE A 535 30.56 32.65 -21.65
N LEU A 536 29.64 33.40 -22.27
CA LEU A 536 29.37 34.80 -21.94
C LEU A 536 28.35 35.01 -20.80
N ARG A 537 27.35 34.12 -20.60
CA ARG A 537 26.21 34.39 -19.69
C ARG A 537 26.13 33.52 -18.42
N ASN A 538 26.82 32.37 -18.37
CA ASN A 538 26.69 31.38 -17.29
C ASN A 538 27.64 31.61 -16.08
N ALA A 539 28.49 32.64 -16.12
CA ALA A 539 29.41 32.97 -15.04
C ALA A 539 28.72 33.66 -13.85
N ASN A 540 27.61 34.39 -14.07
CA ASN A 540 27.00 35.25 -13.05
C ASN A 540 25.89 34.54 -12.22
N GLU A 541 24.94 33.83 -12.85
CA GLU A 541 23.80 33.22 -12.12
C GLU A 541 24.18 31.98 -11.29
N LYS A 542 25.14 31.16 -11.75
CA LYS A 542 25.65 30.01 -10.98
C LYS A 542 26.53 30.43 -9.80
N ARG A 543 27.10 31.64 -9.82
CA ARG A 543 27.84 32.23 -8.70
C ARG A 543 26.87 32.69 -7.60
N ALA A 544 25.71 33.23 -7.96
CA ALA A 544 24.69 33.68 -7.01
C ALA A 544 24.02 32.51 -6.27
N ALA A 545 23.52 31.49 -6.96
CA ALA A 545 22.84 30.35 -6.31
C ALA A 545 23.78 29.50 -5.42
N ARG A 546 25.05 29.35 -5.82
CA ARG A 546 26.08 28.68 -4.98
C ARG A 546 26.52 29.53 -3.80
N ARG A 547 26.54 30.87 -3.93
CA ARG A 547 26.78 31.77 -2.79
C ARG A 547 25.66 31.70 -1.76
N VAL A 548 24.40 31.57 -2.18
CA VAL A 548 23.26 31.58 -1.26
C VAL A 548 23.09 30.25 -0.53
N ILE A 549 23.27 29.11 -1.20
CA ILE A 549 23.35 27.82 -0.49
C ILE A 549 24.55 27.83 0.47
N LYS A 550 25.69 28.43 0.08
CA LYS A 550 26.84 28.60 0.96
C LYS A 550 26.58 29.63 2.07
N LEU A 551 25.74 30.64 1.90
CA LEU A 551 25.40 31.61 2.95
C LEU A 551 24.34 31.05 3.91
N GLU A 552 23.30 30.37 3.43
CA GLU A 552 22.27 29.76 4.28
C GLU A 552 22.76 28.51 5.03
N TYR A 553 23.69 27.74 4.43
CA TYR A 553 24.34 26.60 5.10
C TYR A 553 25.70 26.90 5.74
N CYS A 554 26.39 27.99 5.41
CA CYS A 554 27.60 28.40 6.14
C CYS A 554 27.39 29.53 7.14
N VAL A 555 26.22 30.18 7.25
CA VAL A 555 25.96 31.10 8.38
C VAL A 555 25.66 30.33 9.68
N SER A 556 25.46 29.01 9.64
CA SER A 556 25.71 28.17 10.82
C SER A 556 27.21 28.09 11.20
N GLY A 557 28.08 28.86 10.55
CA GLY A 557 29.50 29.02 10.86
C GLY A 557 30.16 30.19 10.12
N GLY A 558 29.45 31.32 9.96
CA GLY A 558 29.96 32.47 9.22
C GLY A 558 31.03 33.17 10.03
N ASN A 559 32.30 32.99 9.65
CA ASN A 559 33.49 33.55 10.31
C ASN A 559 33.37 33.56 11.84
N LYS A 560 33.62 32.41 12.44
CA LYS A 560 34.23 32.40 13.78
C LYS A 560 35.46 33.32 13.70
N SER A 561 35.32 34.58 14.11
CA SER A 561 36.37 35.19 14.90
C SER A 561 36.73 34.13 15.94
N LYS A 562 38.00 33.74 15.94
CA LYS A 562 38.54 32.81 16.93
C LYS A 562 38.08 33.29 18.32
N GLY A 563 37.12 32.63 18.96
CA GLY A 563 36.77 32.92 20.35
C GLY A 563 35.29 32.79 20.71
N GLU A 564 34.37 33.34 19.93
CA GLU A 564 32.98 33.52 20.37
C GLU A 564 32.09 32.34 19.97
N THR A 565 32.20 31.25 20.73
CA THR A 565 31.02 30.38 20.90
C THR A 565 30.06 31.23 21.74
N ASN A 566 28.85 31.52 21.25
CA ASN A 566 27.91 32.37 21.99
C ASN A 566 27.67 31.74 23.38
N ASN A 567 28.34 32.26 24.42
CA ASN A 567 28.42 31.65 25.74
C ASN A 567 27.00 31.39 26.30
N GLU A 568 26.04 32.24 25.95
CA GLU A 568 24.62 32.12 26.30
C GLU A 568 23.96 30.81 25.87
N VAL A 569 24.33 30.28 24.70
CA VAL A 569 23.77 29.01 24.20
C VAL A 569 24.22 27.85 25.07
N ILE A 570 25.49 27.87 25.50
CA ILE A 570 26.05 26.82 26.35
C ILE A 570 25.40 26.87 27.74
N LEU A 571 25.23 28.08 28.30
CA LEU A 571 24.55 28.31 29.56
C LEU A 571 23.14 27.68 29.54
N LEU A 572 22.32 28.07 28.55
CA LEU A 572 20.96 27.56 28.40
C LEU A 572 20.89 26.04 28.14
N LEU A 573 21.82 25.48 27.38
CA LEU A 573 21.89 24.03 27.13
C LEU A 573 22.15 23.23 28.41
N LEU A 574 23.10 23.69 29.23
CA LEU A 574 23.45 23.05 30.50
C LEU A 574 22.32 23.22 31.52
N ALA A 575 21.79 24.45 31.66
CA ALA A 575 20.68 24.75 32.55
C ALA A 575 19.43 23.92 32.20
N HIS A 576 18.98 23.96 30.95
CA HIS A 576 17.85 23.15 30.49
C HIS A 576 18.03 21.66 30.77
N SER A 577 19.26 21.13 30.66
CA SER A 577 19.52 19.74 30.99
C SER A 577 19.34 19.41 32.48
N LEU A 578 19.62 20.35 33.38
CA LEU A 578 19.39 20.19 34.82
C LEU A 578 17.90 20.26 35.11
N GLU A 579 17.23 21.29 34.59
CA GLU A 579 15.79 21.51 34.76
C GLU A 579 14.95 20.33 34.25
N LYS A 580 15.22 19.88 33.02
CA LYS A 580 14.55 18.72 32.43
C LYS A 580 14.72 17.47 33.27
N GLY A 581 15.89 17.29 33.89
CA GLY A 581 16.16 16.12 34.74
C GLY A 581 15.34 16.14 36.03
N MET A 582 15.14 17.32 36.64
CA MET A 582 14.28 17.48 37.82
C MET A 582 12.81 17.17 37.50
N GLY A 583 12.36 17.51 36.29
CA GLY A 583 10.98 17.28 35.84
C GLY A 583 10.65 15.85 35.39
N LEU A 584 11.58 14.88 35.48
CA LEU A 584 11.30 13.49 35.14
C LEU A 584 10.42 12.81 36.19
N PRO A 585 9.56 11.82 35.84
CA PRO A 585 8.73 11.12 36.81
C PRO A 585 9.52 10.38 37.91
N THR A 586 10.73 9.92 37.56
CA THR A 586 11.66 9.24 38.47
C THR A 586 13.09 9.72 38.18
N PRO A 587 13.50 10.90 38.69
CA PRO A 587 14.84 11.41 38.47
C PRO A 587 15.88 10.48 39.11
N ARG A 588 16.99 10.22 38.42
CA ARG A 588 18.09 9.43 38.98
C ARG A 588 18.77 10.25 40.09
N VAL A 589 18.88 9.70 41.29
CA VAL A 589 19.61 10.33 42.41
C VAL A 589 21.01 10.76 41.95
N GLY A 590 21.38 12.02 42.21
CA GLY A 590 22.67 12.61 41.81
C GLY A 590 22.82 12.88 40.30
N PHE A 591 21.74 12.86 39.51
CA PHE A 591 21.84 13.25 38.09
C PHE A 591 22.34 14.69 37.97
N GLY A 592 23.13 14.98 36.94
CA GLY A 592 23.46 16.36 36.59
C GLY A 592 24.62 17.00 37.36
N LYS A 593 25.23 16.34 38.36
CA LYS A 593 26.32 16.93 39.18
C LYS A 593 27.46 17.51 38.34
N GLU A 594 27.97 16.74 37.37
CA GLU A 594 29.01 17.17 36.42
C GLU A 594 28.54 18.34 35.52
N LYS A 595 27.26 18.35 35.13
CA LYS A 595 26.69 19.43 34.31
C LYS A 595 26.50 20.71 35.11
N ALA A 596 26.13 20.61 36.39
CA ALA A 596 26.05 21.74 37.30
C ALA A 596 27.44 22.33 37.57
N GLU A 597 28.46 21.48 37.74
CA GLU A 597 29.85 21.94 37.83
C GLU A 597 30.28 22.68 36.56
N ASN A 598 30.01 22.11 35.39
CA ASN A 598 30.32 22.77 34.12
C ASN A 598 29.54 24.08 33.95
N LEU A 599 28.26 24.12 34.36
CA LEU A 599 27.45 25.34 34.29
C LEU A 599 28.05 26.46 35.15
N ILE A 600 28.50 26.16 36.38
CA ILE A 600 29.20 27.11 37.23
C ILE A 600 30.46 27.64 36.53
N LEU A 601 31.27 26.76 35.96
CA LEU A 601 32.49 27.16 35.23
C LEU A 601 32.18 28.08 34.04
N GLN A 602 31.11 27.81 33.29
CA GLN A 602 30.70 28.67 32.18
C GLN A 602 30.14 30.02 32.65
N LEU A 603 29.44 30.06 33.78
CA LEU A 603 28.95 31.31 34.39
C LEU A 603 30.11 32.17 34.90
N GLU A 604 31.07 31.59 35.61
CA GLU A 604 32.30 32.28 36.06
C GLU A 604 33.06 32.85 34.86
N LYS A 605 33.20 32.05 33.79
CA LYS A 605 33.83 32.50 32.55
C LYS A 605 33.07 33.67 31.91
N TYR A 606 31.74 33.61 31.85
CA TYR A 606 30.91 34.67 31.28
C TYR A 606 31.09 36.00 32.06
N ILE A 607 31.20 35.94 33.38
CA ILE A 607 31.49 37.11 34.23
C ILE A 607 32.90 37.64 33.96
N ALA A 608 33.90 36.76 33.92
CA ALA A 608 35.30 37.14 33.69
C ALA A 608 35.53 37.78 32.31
N GLU A 609 34.72 37.42 31.32
CA GLU A 609 34.72 38.00 29.97
C GLU A 609 33.85 39.28 29.87
N ASN A 610 33.40 39.86 30.99
CA ASN A 610 32.52 41.03 31.07
C ASN A 610 31.19 40.87 30.31
N GLY A 611 30.62 39.67 30.30
CA GLY A 611 29.30 39.43 29.73
C GLY A 611 28.21 40.15 30.50
N ASP A 612 27.15 40.58 29.80
CA ASP A 612 26.01 41.27 30.41
C ASP A 612 25.17 40.28 31.24
N THR A 613 25.20 40.45 32.56
CA THR A 613 24.56 39.56 33.55
C THR A 613 23.06 39.83 33.71
N SER A 614 22.51 40.82 33.01
CA SER A 614 21.07 41.09 32.92
C SER A 614 20.39 40.30 31.79
N ARG A 615 21.15 39.69 30.89
CA ARG A 615 20.59 38.96 29.74
C ARG A 615 19.87 37.69 30.18
N PHE A 616 18.76 37.40 29.50
CA PHE A 616 17.88 36.25 29.75
C PHE A 616 18.64 34.94 29.99
N ALA A 617 19.59 34.58 29.11
CA ALA A 617 20.33 33.32 29.20
C ALA A 617 21.11 33.16 30.51
N PHE A 618 21.71 34.25 31.01
CA PHE A 618 22.47 34.25 32.24
C PHE A 618 21.54 34.15 33.46
N VAL A 619 20.51 35.00 33.52
CA VAL A 619 19.55 35.03 34.64
C VAL A 619 18.79 33.71 34.77
N GLU A 620 18.30 33.15 33.66
CA GLU A 620 17.63 31.84 33.61
C GLU A 620 18.54 30.71 34.11
N SER A 621 19.81 30.72 33.68
CA SER A 621 20.78 29.70 34.08
C SER A 621 21.13 29.74 35.56
N MET A 622 21.25 30.95 36.13
CA MET A 622 21.44 31.15 37.57
C MET A 622 20.24 30.63 38.37
N ALA A 623 19.02 30.95 37.93
CA ALA A 623 17.78 30.51 38.58
C ALA A 623 17.62 28.99 38.57
N ILE A 624 17.88 28.35 37.42
CA ILE A 624 17.81 26.88 37.28
C ILE A 624 18.88 26.19 38.12
N LEU A 625 20.10 26.73 38.15
CA LEU A 625 21.19 26.17 38.96
C LEU A 625 20.86 26.24 40.46
N ASP A 626 20.31 27.35 40.94
CA ASP A 626 19.85 27.49 42.33
C ASP A 626 18.75 26.46 42.66
N ALA A 627 17.75 26.32 41.78
CA ALA A 627 16.69 25.33 41.93
C ALA A 627 17.24 23.89 41.94
N TYR A 628 18.21 23.58 41.08
CA TYR A 628 18.85 22.27 41.03
C TYR A 628 19.67 21.94 42.28
N LEU A 629 20.41 22.91 42.83
CA LEU A 629 21.17 22.72 44.05
C LEU A 629 20.25 22.46 45.25
N LYS A 630 19.17 23.24 45.39
CA LYS A 630 18.13 23.02 46.42
C LYS A 630 17.52 21.63 46.30
N TYR A 631 17.09 21.26 45.10
CA TYR A 631 16.57 19.92 44.81
C TYR A 631 17.56 18.81 45.17
N SER A 632 18.84 18.97 44.84
CA SER A 632 19.86 17.96 45.11
C SER A 632 20.10 17.74 46.60
N VAL A 633 20.03 18.80 47.42
CA VAL A 633 20.10 18.71 48.88
C VAL A 633 18.89 17.96 49.43
N GLU A 634 17.68 18.26 48.95
CA GLU A 634 16.44 17.56 49.34
C GLU A 634 16.49 16.07 49.00
N GLN A 635 17.17 15.69 47.93
CA GLN A 635 17.38 14.29 47.52
C GLN A 635 18.59 13.62 48.20
N HIS A 636 19.17 14.21 49.24
CA HIS A 636 20.33 13.70 49.98
C HIS A 636 21.57 13.44 49.09
N CYS A 637 21.77 14.23 48.04
CA CYS A 637 22.96 14.14 47.20
C CYS A 637 24.10 15.02 47.77
N ASP A 638 25.33 14.52 47.77
CA ASP A 638 26.50 15.34 48.11
C ASP A 638 26.76 16.38 47.00
N VAL A 639 26.43 17.64 47.27
CA VAL A 639 26.67 18.80 46.38
C VAL A 639 27.33 19.97 47.12
N GLU A 640 27.92 19.75 48.29
CA GLU A 640 28.43 20.84 49.15
C GLU A 640 29.50 21.69 48.45
N LEU A 641 30.40 21.06 47.69
CA LEU A 641 31.42 21.76 46.91
C LEU A 641 30.80 22.65 45.82
N LEU A 642 29.70 22.23 45.19
CA LEU A 642 29.03 23.01 44.15
C LEU A 642 28.31 24.22 44.73
N ILE A 643 27.66 24.07 45.90
CA ILE A 643 27.04 25.19 46.62
C ILE A 643 28.10 26.25 46.95
N ARG A 644 29.24 25.84 47.53
CA ARG A 644 30.35 26.77 47.83
C ARG A 644 30.90 27.49 46.61
N LYS A 645 30.90 26.85 45.43
CA LYS A 645 31.30 27.51 44.18
C LYS A 645 30.21 28.47 43.69
N PHE A 646 28.94 28.07 43.73
CA PHE A 646 27.81 28.89 43.29
C PHE A 646 27.60 30.15 44.14
N ASP A 647 27.76 30.06 45.47
CA ASP A 647 27.59 31.19 46.38
C ASP A 647 28.54 32.37 46.07
N LYS A 648 29.70 32.10 45.47
CA LYS A 648 30.65 33.15 45.04
C LYS A 648 30.12 34.02 43.89
N ILE A 649 29.26 33.47 43.05
CA ILE A 649 28.70 34.14 41.87
C ILE A 649 27.22 34.48 42.02
N ARG A 650 26.56 34.01 43.08
CA ARG A 650 25.11 34.15 43.32
C ARG A 650 24.63 35.60 43.34
N THR A 651 25.43 36.51 43.89
CA THR A 651 25.05 37.93 44.09
C THR A 651 25.26 38.81 42.85
N VAL A 652 25.76 38.26 41.74
CA VAL A 652 26.12 39.00 40.53
C VAL A 652 24.88 39.43 39.71
N THR A 653 23.73 38.78 39.90
CA THR A 653 22.47 39.16 39.28
C THR A 653 21.29 38.77 40.16
N THR A 654 20.16 39.45 40.02
CA THR A 654 18.92 39.11 40.75
C THR A 654 18.05 38.18 39.91
N PHE A 655 17.67 37.03 40.46
CA PHE A 655 16.87 36.02 39.77
C PHE A 655 15.71 35.45 40.60
N ASP A 656 15.38 36.05 41.75
CA ASP A 656 14.36 35.53 42.68
C ASP A 656 12.94 35.49 42.08
N ASN A 657 12.65 36.34 41.11
CA ASN A 657 11.35 36.40 40.43
C ASN A 657 11.27 35.49 39.18
N VAL A 658 12.34 34.78 38.84
CA VAL A 658 12.38 33.90 37.68
C VAL A 658 11.80 32.54 38.06
N LYS A 659 10.82 32.07 37.27
CA LYS A 659 10.26 30.73 37.43
C LYS A 659 11.26 29.72 36.86
N ALA A 660 11.94 28.98 37.73
CA ALA A 660 12.93 27.99 37.35
C ALA A 660 12.74 26.66 38.09
N GLY A 661 13.17 25.56 37.48
CA GLY A 661 13.09 24.23 38.05
C GLY A 661 11.74 23.57 37.79
N THR A 662 11.09 23.03 38.82
CA THR A 662 9.78 22.37 38.70
C THR A 662 8.74 23.10 39.52
N THR A 663 7.65 23.53 38.89
CA THR A 663 6.51 24.15 39.58
C THR A 663 5.53 23.09 40.10
N VAL A 664 4.64 23.50 41.02
CA VAL A 664 3.57 22.65 41.60
C VAL A 664 2.82 21.87 40.52
N VAL A 665 2.60 20.59 40.79
CA VAL A 665 1.81 19.67 39.97
C VAL A 665 0.38 20.22 39.82
N LEU A 666 0.13 20.94 38.74
CA LEU A 666 -1.24 21.24 38.34
C LEU A 666 -1.92 19.91 38.03
N SER A 667 -3.10 19.69 38.61
CA SER A 667 -3.89 18.53 38.27
C SER A 667 -4.29 18.64 36.80
N MET A 668 -3.72 17.79 35.94
CA MET A 668 -4.07 17.76 34.52
C MET A 668 -5.58 17.54 34.33
N SER A 669 -6.23 16.81 35.25
CA SER A 669 -7.69 16.66 35.21
C SER A 669 -8.43 17.96 35.52
N GLN A 670 -7.93 18.82 36.40
CA GLN A 670 -8.52 20.15 36.65
C GLN A 670 -8.32 21.09 35.45
N ILE A 671 -7.14 21.07 34.83
CA ILE A 671 -6.89 21.83 33.60
C ILE A 671 -7.87 21.37 32.52
N TYR A 672 -7.94 20.07 32.24
CA TYR A 672 -8.80 19.53 31.20
C TYR A 672 -10.29 19.68 31.51
N LYS A 673 -10.70 19.67 32.79
CA LYS A 673 -12.10 19.92 33.18
C LYS A 673 -12.56 21.34 32.82
N ASN A 674 -11.65 22.30 32.81
CA ASN A 674 -11.96 23.70 32.49
C ASN A 674 -11.88 24.01 30.98
N LEU A 675 -11.50 23.03 30.15
CA LEU A 675 -11.45 23.22 28.69
C LEU A 675 -12.79 22.88 28.05
N ASN A 676 -13.36 23.84 27.30
CA ASN A 676 -14.48 23.57 26.42
C ASN A 676 -13.97 23.22 25.01
N MET A 677 -14.09 21.93 24.65
CA MET A 677 -13.62 21.42 23.36
C MET A 677 -14.35 22.01 22.15
N GLU A 678 -15.62 22.39 22.30
CA GLU A 678 -16.39 23.02 21.23
C GLU A 678 -15.87 24.44 20.95
N SER A 679 -15.65 25.22 22.02
CA SER A 679 -15.08 26.57 21.91
C SER A 679 -13.68 26.56 21.30
N ILE A 680 -12.83 25.61 21.71
CA ILE A 680 -11.47 25.45 21.16
C ILE A 680 -11.54 25.05 19.68
N THR A 681 -12.40 24.09 19.34
CA THR A 681 -12.57 23.65 17.95
C THR A 681 -13.10 24.80 17.08
N TYR A 682 -14.03 25.60 17.60
CA TYR A 682 -14.55 26.78 16.92
C TYR A 682 -13.47 27.85 16.72
N PHE A 683 -12.67 28.14 17.74
CA PHE A 683 -11.54 29.05 17.65
C PHE A 683 -10.56 28.65 16.53
N LEU A 684 -10.11 27.39 16.51
CA LEU A 684 -9.19 26.88 15.48
C LEU A 684 -9.81 26.86 14.08
N LYS A 685 -11.12 26.58 13.97
CA LYS A 685 -11.84 26.59 12.67
C LYS A 685 -12.08 27.99 12.14
N SER A 686 -12.33 28.96 13.02
CA SER A 686 -12.65 30.36 12.64
C SER A 686 -11.42 31.15 12.19
N ARG A 687 -10.20 30.67 12.46
CA ARG A 687 -8.97 31.34 12.06
C ARG A 687 -8.75 31.21 10.54
N HIS A 688 -8.92 32.33 9.82
CA HIS A 688 -8.72 32.43 8.37
C HIS A 688 -7.72 33.53 7.98
N SER A 689 -7.12 33.42 6.79
CA SER A 689 -6.18 34.44 6.32
C SER A 689 -6.98 35.63 5.82
N ILE A 690 -6.99 36.70 6.60
CA ILE A 690 -7.74 37.93 6.34
C ILE A 690 -6.95 38.81 5.38
N ARG A 691 -7.64 39.43 4.42
CA ARG A 691 -7.02 40.32 3.41
C ARG A 691 -7.80 41.61 3.20
N SER A 692 -8.83 41.83 4.02
CA SER A 692 -9.66 43.04 4.03
C SER A 692 -9.73 43.52 5.48
N TYR A 693 -9.26 44.74 5.68
CA TYR A 693 -9.07 45.32 7.01
C TYR A 693 -9.77 46.66 7.09
N GLU A 694 -10.22 47.01 8.29
CA GLU A 694 -10.60 48.38 8.59
C GLU A 694 -9.35 49.27 8.54
N LYS A 695 -9.53 50.51 8.11
CA LYS A 695 -8.46 51.52 8.09
C LYS A 695 -8.24 52.13 9.48
N LYS A 696 -8.08 51.27 10.48
CA LYS A 696 -7.88 51.64 11.88
C LYS A 696 -6.49 51.16 12.34
N PRO A 697 -5.68 52.03 12.98
CA PRO A 697 -4.37 51.65 13.49
C PRO A 697 -4.48 50.63 14.62
N ILE A 698 -3.42 49.84 14.83
CA ILE A 698 -3.29 48.95 15.98
C ILE A 698 -2.50 49.66 17.07
N ASP A 699 -3.06 49.70 18.27
CA ASP A 699 -2.42 50.31 19.44
C ASP A 699 -1.29 49.40 19.99
N ASP A 700 -0.25 50.02 20.55
CA ASP A 700 0.90 49.32 21.14
C ASP A 700 0.46 48.32 22.23
N ASP A 701 -0.54 48.68 23.05
CA ASP A 701 -1.07 47.80 24.10
C ASP A 701 -1.66 46.50 23.56
N VAL A 702 -2.29 46.55 22.39
CA VAL A 702 -2.80 45.35 21.71
C VAL A 702 -1.62 44.49 21.27
N MET A 703 -0.58 45.12 20.71
CA MET A 703 0.61 44.40 20.28
C MET A 703 1.37 43.79 21.47
N TYR A 704 1.48 44.48 22.61
CA TYR A 704 2.05 43.93 23.84
C TYR A 704 1.32 42.68 24.31
N LYS A 705 -0.02 42.70 24.32
CA LYS A 705 -0.84 41.52 24.65
C LYS A 705 -0.62 40.37 23.69
N VAL A 706 -0.60 40.65 22.38
CA VAL A 706 -0.34 39.65 21.33
C VAL A 706 1.03 39.01 21.52
N ILE A 707 2.08 39.81 21.77
CA ILE A 707 3.44 39.30 21.96
C ILE A 707 3.59 38.54 23.27
N GLN A 708 2.97 38.97 24.37
CA GLN A 708 2.94 38.20 25.62
C GLN A 708 2.35 36.81 25.42
N MET A 709 1.25 36.70 24.67
CA MET A 709 0.64 35.42 24.34
C MET A 709 1.51 34.60 23.37
N ALA A 710 2.11 35.24 22.37
CA ALA A 710 2.98 34.56 21.40
C ALA A 710 4.26 33.99 22.06
N ASN A 711 4.79 34.66 23.08
CA ASN A 711 5.95 34.22 23.86
C ASN A 711 5.71 32.94 24.69
N LEU A 712 4.47 32.45 24.77
CA LEU A 712 4.16 31.12 25.30
C LEU A 712 4.59 29.99 24.33
N ALA A 713 5.05 30.33 23.12
CA ALA A 713 5.57 29.37 22.15
C ALA A 713 6.79 28.63 22.72
N PRO A 714 6.82 27.28 22.65
CA PRO A 714 7.99 26.54 23.06
C PRO A 714 9.14 26.77 22.08
N SER A 715 10.37 26.83 22.60
CA SER A 715 11.59 26.92 21.80
C SER A 715 12.61 25.86 22.23
N ALA A 716 13.52 25.50 21.32
CA ALA A 716 14.55 24.49 21.58
C ALA A 716 15.37 24.88 22.82
N CYS A 717 15.32 24.05 23.87
CA CYS A 717 15.99 24.31 25.16
C CYS A 717 15.69 25.70 25.75
N ASN A 718 14.46 26.21 25.55
CA ASN A 718 14.02 27.54 25.98
C ASN A 718 14.91 28.71 25.49
N ARG A 719 15.57 28.58 24.32
CA ARG A 719 16.49 29.63 23.82
C ARG A 719 15.82 30.90 23.32
N GLN A 720 14.50 30.91 23.15
CA GLN A 720 13.68 32.07 22.76
C GLN A 720 14.30 32.95 21.65
N PRO A 721 14.64 32.38 20.47
CA PRO A 721 15.47 33.05 19.47
C PRO A 721 14.70 34.05 18.59
N ILE A 722 13.42 34.27 18.85
CA ILE A 722 12.50 34.95 17.93
C ILE A 722 12.33 36.41 18.31
N LYS A 723 12.36 37.29 17.30
CA LYS A 723 11.97 38.70 17.45
C LYS A 723 10.92 39.06 16.41
N VAL A 724 10.01 39.96 16.78
CA VAL A 724 8.98 40.49 15.90
C VAL A 724 9.23 41.98 15.72
N TYR A 725 9.59 42.37 14.50
CA TYR A 725 9.70 43.76 14.09
C TYR A 725 8.37 44.15 13.46
N TRP A 726 7.67 45.15 13.99
CA TRP A 726 6.37 45.54 13.46
C TRP A 726 6.28 47.04 13.20
N THR A 727 5.35 47.44 12.34
CA THR A 727 5.10 48.84 12.02
C THR A 727 3.65 49.05 11.59
N SER A 728 3.11 50.20 11.99
CA SER A 728 1.84 50.79 11.54
C SER A 728 2.07 52.12 10.79
N ASP A 729 3.33 52.51 10.57
CA ASP A 729 3.69 53.72 9.83
C ASP A 729 3.31 53.53 8.36
N LEU A 730 2.38 54.35 7.87
CA LEU A 730 1.81 54.19 6.52
C LEU A 730 2.86 54.31 5.41
N GLU A 731 3.91 55.11 5.58
CA GLU A 731 4.98 55.23 4.58
C GLU A 731 5.85 53.97 4.55
N VAL A 732 6.16 53.41 5.73
CA VAL A 732 6.94 52.17 5.83
C VAL A 732 6.10 50.98 5.35
N VAL A 733 4.82 50.92 5.70
CA VAL A 733 3.86 49.91 5.25
C VAL A 733 3.74 49.92 3.73
N ALA A 734 3.61 51.08 3.09
CA ALA A 734 3.55 51.21 1.63
C ALA A 734 4.83 50.67 0.96
N LYS A 735 6.01 50.92 1.54
CA LYS A 735 7.28 50.37 1.04
C LYS A 735 7.32 48.84 1.19
N ILE A 736 6.88 48.30 2.33
CA ILE A 736 6.84 46.85 2.57
C ILE A 736 5.88 46.17 1.59
N ASN A 737 4.70 46.76 1.35
CA ASN A 737 3.68 46.22 0.44
C ASN A 737 4.23 45.90 -0.96
N GLN A 738 5.14 46.73 -1.48
CA GLN A 738 5.79 46.54 -2.79
C GLN A 738 6.89 45.47 -2.79
N LEU A 739 7.39 45.09 -1.60
CA LEU A 739 8.52 44.18 -1.46
C LEU A 739 8.08 42.74 -1.16
N ILE A 740 6.91 42.54 -0.55
CA ILE A 740 6.41 41.22 -0.13
C ILE A 740 5.93 40.40 -1.33
N PRO A 741 6.57 39.25 -1.63
CA PRO A 741 6.14 38.39 -2.73
C PRO A 741 4.78 37.73 -2.41
N GLY A 742 3.87 37.76 -3.38
CA GLY A 742 2.52 37.19 -3.24
C GLY A 742 1.49 38.11 -2.59
N ASN A 743 1.82 39.38 -2.37
CA ASN A 743 0.88 40.43 -1.95
C ASN A 743 0.09 41.07 -3.11
N GLU A 744 0.30 40.59 -4.34
CA GLU A 744 -0.32 41.15 -5.55
C GLU A 744 -1.85 41.08 -5.50
N GLY A 745 -2.51 42.23 -5.68
CA GLY A 745 -3.97 42.38 -5.78
C GLY A 745 -4.69 42.83 -4.50
N PHE A 746 -3.99 43.08 -3.40
CA PHE A 746 -4.54 43.69 -2.18
C PHE A 746 -3.49 44.47 -1.37
N GLU A 747 -2.44 44.94 -2.04
CA GLU A 747 -1.32 45.66 -1.47
C GLU A 747 -1.78 46.84 -0.60
N ASP A 748 -2.77 47.59 -1.10
CA ASP A 748 -3.28 48.80 -0.43
C ASP A 748 -4.23 48.49 0.75
N GLN A 749 -4.50 47.21 1.03
CA GLN A 749 -5.43 46.80 2.08
C GLN A 749 -4.74 46.49 3.40
N VAL A 750 -3.45 46.14 3.41
CA VAL A 750 -2.74 45.72 4.63
C VAL A 750 -2.30 46.96 5.42
N PRO A 751 -2.85 47.22 6.63
CA PRO A 751 -2.55 48.44 7.37
C PRO A 751 -1.29 48.32 8.24
N ASN A 752 -0.87 47.11 8.59
CA ASN A 752 0.28 46.87 9.47
C ASN A 752 1.07 45.64 9.03
N TRP A 753 2.38 45.66 9.26
CA TRP A 753 3.28 44.55 8.96
C TRP A 753 4.08 44.13 10.17
N ALA A 754 4.22 42.82 10.35
CA ALA A 754 5.12 42.20 11.32
C ALA A 754 6.10 41.26 10.59
N LEU A 755 7.40 41.52 10.72
CA LEU A 755 8.47 40.64 10.27
C LEU A 755 8.89 39.75 11.43
N VAL A 756 8.66 38.45 11.29
CA VAL A 756 9.08 37.45 12.27
C VAL A 756 10.49 37.01 11.90
N THR A 757 11.42 37.19 12.83
CA THR A 757 12.85 36.94 12.64
C THR A 757 13.36 35.93 13.67
N ALA A 758 14.44 35.23 13.35
CA ALA A 758 15.10 34.30 14.26
C ALA A 758 16.61 34.54 14.32
N ASP A 759 17.17 34.67 15.51
CA ASP A 759 18.61 34.80 15.72
C ASP A 759 19.31 33.46 15.46
N ARG A 760 20.22 33.46 14.48
CA ARG A 760 20.96 32.25 14.07
C ARG A 760 22.04 31.88 15.07
N LEU A 761 22.53 32.84 15.84
CA LEU A 761 23.59 32.61 16.84
C LEU A 761 23.09 31.81 18.04
N MET A 762 21.78 31.61 18.16
CA MET A 762 21.18 30.75 19.18
C MET A 762 21.25 29.25 18.85
N PHE A 763 21.83 28.87 17.69
CA PHE A 763 21.89 27.49 17.23
C PHE A 763 23.30 27.05 16.84
N GLY A 764 23.63 25.79 17.14
CA GLY A 764 24.92 25.21 16.79
C GLY A 764 25.03 24.77 15.33
N VAL A 765 26.25 24.48 14.88
CA VAL A 765 26.54 23.95 13.53
C VAL A 765 25.79 22.63 13.24
N THR A 766 25.52 21.84 14.28
CA THR A 766 24.80 20.56 14.21
C THR A 766 23.28 20.72 14.23
N GLU A 767 22.76 21.94 14.36
CA GLU A 767 21.33 22.26 14.40
C GLU A 767 20.91 23.05 13.15
N PRO A 768 21.20 22.56 11.92
CA PRO A 768 20.88 23.31 10.71
C PRO A 768 19.36 23.54 10.63
N MET A 769 18.98 24.73 10.20
CA MET A 769 17.58 25.15 10.01
C MET A 769 16.75 25.24 11.29
N GLN A 770 17.32 25.11 12.48
CA GLN A 770 16.51 25.21 13.70
C GLN A 770 15.82 26.56 13.85
N TRP A 771 16.39 27.63 13.31
CA TRP A 771 15.76 28.94 13.23
C TRP A 771 14.43 28.92 12.46
N TYR A 772 14.29 28.11 11.41
CA TYR A 772 13.02 27.97 10.66
C TYR A 772 11.98 27.16 11.44
N VAL A 773 12.40 26.14 12.18
CA VAL A 773 11.49 25.33 13.01
C VAL A 773 10.96 26.16 14.18
N ASN A 774 11.85 26.81 14.94
CA ASN A 774 11.46 27.67 16.06
C ASN A 774 10.63 28.87 15.56
N GLY A 775 11.03 29.48 14.43
CA GLY A 775 10.25 30.56 13.82
C GLY A 775 8.87 30.11 13.34
N GLY A 776 8.73 28.90 12.80
CA GLY A 776 7.45 28.33 12.41
C GLY A 776 6.52 28.03 13.59
N ILE A 777 7.07 27.52 14.70
CA ILE A 777 6.32 27.31 15.95
C ILE A 777 5.81 28.64 16.49
N TYR A 778 6.70 29.64 16.62
CA TYR A 778 6.32 30.97 17.12
C TYR A 778 5.31 31.65 16.20
N LEU A 779 5.48 31.55 14.88
CA LEU A 779 4.55 32.12 13.90
C LEU A 779 3.13 31.56 14.07
N SER A 780 2.99 30.28 14.42
CA SER A 780 1.69 29.68 14.74
C SER A 780 1.08 30.34 15.99
N TYR A 781 1.84 30.50 17.07
CA TYR A 781 1.36 31.16 18.28
C TYR A 781 1.02 32.63 18.04
N LEU A 782 1.80 33.34 17.22
CA LEU A 782 1.57 34.74 16.88
C LEU A 782 0.24 34.95 16.15
N VAL A 783 -0.06 34.15 15.13
CA VAL A 783 -1.33 34.32 14.38
C VAL A 783 -2.55 33.90 15.18
N GLU A 784 -2.43 32.90 16.06
CA GLU A 784 -3.50 32.56 17.01
C GLU A 784 -3.67 33.65 18.08
N SER A 785 -2.57 34.30 18.51
CA SER A 785 -2.64 35.43 19.46
C SER A 785 -3.30 36.65 18.84
N PHE A 786 -3.04 36.95 17.56
CA PHE A 786 -3.81 37.95 16.82
C PHE A 786 -5.30 37.58 16.79
N HIS A 787 -5.64 36.34 16.43
CA HIS A 787 -7.03 35.88 16.36
C HIS A 787 -7.74 35.98 17.71
N ALA A 788 -7.07 35.63 18.81
CA ALA A 788 -7.60 35.75 20.18
C ALA A 788 -7.87 37.19 20.62
N ASN A 789 -7.16 38.17 20.04
CA ASN A 789 -7.36 39.60 20.30
C ASN A 789 -8.25 40.27 19.24
N ALA A 790 -9.04 39.47 18.48
CA ALA A 790 -9.92 39.95 17.41
C ALA A 790 -9.20 40.70 16.28
N ILE A 791 -7.92 40.36 16.03
CA ILE A 791 -7.11 40.92 14.95
C ILE A 791 -6.99 39.91 13.81
N GLY A 792 -7.33 40.32 12.60
CA GLY A 792 -7.16 39.53 11.40
C GLY A 792 -5.69 39.46 10.98
N SER A 793 -5.24 38.33 10.44
CA SER A 793 -3.84 38.16 10.01
C SER A 793 -3.69 37.30 8.75
N CYS A 794 -2.62 37.54 7.99
CA CYS A 794 -2.22 36.75 6.82
C CYS A 794 -0.70 36.58 6.77
N ILE A 795 -0.25 35.32 6.66
CA ILE A 795 1.17 34.95 6.59
C ILE A 795 1.66 35.00 5.14
N PHE A 796 2.84 35.59 4.94
CA PHE A 796 3.58 35.62 3.69
C PHE A 796 4.96 34.99 3.90
N GLN A 797 5.24 33.95 3.11
CA GLN A 797 6.55 33.34 3.11
C GLN A 797 7.53 34.24 2.34
N ILE A 798 8.63 34.62 2.99
CA ILE A 798 9.72 35.38 2.35
C ILE A 798 10.79 34.39 1.88
N PRO A 799 10.95 34.16 0.55
CA PRO A 799 12.00 33.29 0.08
C PRO A 799 13.36 33.90 0.43
N ALA A 800 14.25 33.11 1.03
CA ALA A 800 15.53 33.59 1.49
C ALA A 800 16.43 34.13 0.36
N VAL A 801 16.18 33.72 -0.89
CA VAL A 801 16.90 34.15 -2.10
C VAL A 801 16.15 35.23 -2.91
N HIS A 802 15.08 35.81 -2.37
CA HIS A 802 14.30 36.80 -3.11
C HIS A 802 15.08 38.14 -3.21
N PRO A 803 15.12 38.80 -4.37
CA PRO A 803 15.83 40.07 -4.55
C PRO A 803 15.40 41.17 -3.57
N ASN A 804 14.15 41.13 -3.11
CA ASN A 804 13.60 42.12 -2.19
C ASN A 804 13.93 41.85 -0.72
N THR A 805 14.42 40.66 -0.36
CA THR A 805 14.65 40.28 1.03
C THR A 805 15.67 41.21 1.70
N GLN A 806 16.76 41.57 1.02
CA GLN A 806 17.78 42.48 1.56
C GLN A 806 17.20 43.86 1.91
N LYS A 807 16.28 44.38 1.07
CA LYS A 807 15.60 45.66 1.32
C LYS A 807 14.72 45.59 2.58
N LEU A 808 14.11 44.44 2.87
CA LEU A 808 13.33 44.24 4.09
C LEU A 808 14.21 44.31 5.35
N TYR A 809 15.44 43.75 5.32
CA TYR A 809 16.39 43.91 6.43
C TYR A 809 16.72 45.39 6.67
N GLU A 810 16.91 46.15 5.60
CA GLU A 810 17.27 47.56 5.68
C GLU A 810 16.12 48.42 6.23
N ILE A 811 14.87 48.26 5.74
CA ILE A 811 13.77 49.12 6.21
C ILE A 811 13.40 48.83 7.67
N ALA A 812 13.46 47.56 8.09
CA ALA A 812 13.11 47.15 9.45
C ALA A 812 14.33 47.12 10.40
N GLN A 813 15.52 47.49 9.91
CA GLN A 813 16.77 47.49 10.67
C GLN A 813 17.06 46.16 11.38
N VAL A 814 16.77 45.05 10.70
CA VAL A 814 16.95 43.69 11.25
C VAL A 814 18.45 43.39 11.38
N SER A 815 18.85 42.81 12.52
CA SER A 815 20.24 42.46 12.78
C SER A 815 20.79 41.49 11.73
N LYS A 816 22.08 41.63 11.38
CA LYS A 816 22.78 40.72 10.44
C LYS A 816 22.82 39.27 10.92
N ASN A 817 22.70 39.05 12.23
CA ASN A 817 22.71 37.74 12.84
C ASN A 817 21.35 37.03 12.75
N GLU A 818 20.30 37.77 12.41
CA GLU A 818 18.95 37.26 12.34
C GLU A 818 18.57 36.79 10.93
N VAL A 819 17.48 36.04 10.84
CA VAL A 819 16.84 35.69 9.58
C VAL A 819 15.37 36.00 9.61
N ILE A 820 14.88 36.70 8.58
CA ILE A 820 13.43 36.86 8.36
C ILE A 820 12.86 35.48 8.00
N VAL A 821 11.98 34.95 8.86
CA VAL A 821 11.29 33.67 8.70
C VAL A 821 10.04 33.85 7.85
N ALA A 822 9.24 34.85 8.18
CA ALA A 822 8.00 35.19 7.49
C ALA A 822 7.63 36.67 7.74
N ALA A 823 6.75 37.19 6.89
CA ALA A 823 6.05 38.45 7.15
C ALA A 823 4.57 38.16 7.42
N VAL A 824 3.93 38.96 8.27
CA VAL A 824 2.52 38.85 8.61
C VAL A 824 1.86 40.21 8.39
N GLY A 825 0.88 40.27 7.50
CA GLY A 825 0.00 41.42 7.36
C GLY A 825 -1.15 41.28 8.36
N PHE A 826 -1.49 42.35 9.09
CA PHE A 826 -2.51 42.28 10.14
C PHE A 826 -3.25 43.60 10.36
N GLY A 827 -4.43 43.52 10.99
CA GLY A 827 -5.29 44.66 11.29
C GLY A 827 -6.68 44.24 11.76
N TYR A 828 -7.53 45.21 12.10
CA TYR A 828 -8.93 44.93 12.42
C TYR A 828 -9.67 44.39 11.18
N PRO A 829 -10.31 43.22 11.23
CA PRO A 829 -11.05 42.68 10.10
C PRO A 829 -12.33 43.50 9.88
N THR A 830 -12.73 43.73 8.63
CA THR A 830 -14.06 44.27 8.30
C THR A 830 -15.19 43.35 8.78
N GLU A 831 -16.38 43.90 9.06
CA GLU A 831 -17.56 43.15 9.54
C GLU A 831 -17.89 41.91 8.68
N SER A 832 -17.76 42.05 7.36
CA SER A 832 -17.86 40.94 6.41
C SER A 832 -16.53 40.73 5.69
N ASN A 833 -16.05 39.49 5.68
CA ASN A 833 -14.78 39.09 5.09
C ASN A 833 -14.95 37.86 4.18
N LYS A 834 -14.31 37.88 3.01
CA LYS A 834 -14.22 36.70 2.12
C LYS A 834 -12.90 35.99 2.35
N TRP A 835 -12.94 34.71 2.69
CA TRP A 835 -11.75 33.86 2.77
C TRP A 835 -11.82 32.70 1.78
N LEU A 836 -10.66 32.09 1.52
CA LEU A 836 -10.55 30.96 0.59
C LEU A 836 -11.22 29.71 1.18
N ALA A 837 -12.14 29.11 0.43
CA ALA A 837 -12.83 27.86 0.78
C ALA A 837 -12.00 26.60 0.46
N ALA A 838 -10.69 26.66 0.71
CA ALA A 838 -9.78 25.55 0.39
C ALA A 838 -10.00 24.38 1.35
N GLU A 839 -10.28 23.20 0.80
CA GLU A 839 -10.48 21.97 1.57
C GLU A 839 -9.18 21.52 2.26
N ARG A 840 -9.31 21.00 3.48
CA ARG A 840 -8.18 20.41 4.22
C ARG A 840 -8.02 18.94 3.81
N ARG A 841 -6.78 18.47 3.79
CA ARG A 841 -6.48 17.04 3.62
C ARG A 841 -7.22 16.23 4.68
N SER A 842 -7.61 15.02 4.33
CA SER A 842 -8.28 14.15 5.29
C SER A 842 -7.33 13.78 6.43
N VAL A 843 -7.89 13.36 7.57
CA VAL A 843 -7.10 12.95 8.73
C VAL A 843 -6.21 11.77 8.36
N GLU A 844 -6.66 10.87 7.51
CA GLU A 844 -5.91 9.68 7.06
C GLU A 844 -4.68 10.03 6.22
N GLU A 845 -4.72 11.15 5.49
CA GLU A 845 -3.56 11.62 4.71
C GLU A 845 -2.47 12.26 5.58
N THR A 846 -2.83 12.72 6.77
CA THR A 846 -1.95 13.51 7.65
C THR A 846 -1.56 12.76 8.93
N LEU A 847 -2.44 11.90 9.45
CA LEU A 847 -2.22 11.02 10.59
C LEU A 847 -1.70 9.67 10.11
N ILE A 848 -0.37 9.58 10.06
CA ILE A 848 0.33 8.36 9.69
C ILE A 848 0.82 7.68 10.97
N LYS A 849 0.12 6.63 11.41
CA LYS A 849 0.60 5.78 12.51
C LYS A 849 1.77 4.92 12.01
N PHE A 850 2.98 5.21 12.50
CA PHE A 850 4.23 4.55 12.11
C PHE A 850 4.49 3.23 12.85
#